data_AF-A0A6B3LUW8-F1
#
_entry.id   AF-A0A6B3LUW8-F1
#
_cell.length_a   1.000
_cell.length_b   1.000
_cell.length_c   1.000
_cell.angle_alpha   90.00
_cell.angle_beta   90.00
_cell.angle_gamma   90.00
#
_symmetry.space_group_name_H-M   'P 1'
#
loop_
_entity.id
_entity.type
_entity.pdbx_description
1 polymer ?
#
loop_
_entity_poly.entity_id
_entity_poly.type
_entity_poly.pdbx_seq_one_letter_code
_entity_poly.pdbx_strand_id
1 'polypeptide(L)'
;MIRNTLVAIKNIRYPHNSFLCDEGNDPGLRRLCFDLGIHYITRKDNKDAKAGNINNALFTAATGDICVILDPDHQPLPNFLDTVLPFFENEKVGFVQIVQAYANSDASFIAKGAAQQTYGFYGPLMMGMNCYGTVQALGANCTFRREALDSIGGHAPGLAEDMHTAMRLHAEGWESVYVPQILTHGLVPATLPAYYKQQLKWSRGTFELLMTVFPILFSSFSWRQKLHYFLLPLHFASGIITLIDLSIPVIALLTGFTPIHIDFSTFLLSVTPFAASVILIRQYSQKWHIEKHENGLHIRGGITLLGTWWIHILGFVYTLFRIEVPYIATPKDDKPTNNLLLSLPNIIACIICIGAVYYGLSYDWTPYSLYMAFFAASNATLLLIFILAGQHQLFYSLKRTLTRFNYLSVIRTPILNFTNKIYPSTYNILQQGAPIFIPLIFICCCSANLASNLPLFKNIEANEQNIKNVGGYYVGLYSPDIQDYNSLIHLQTIEQSIQSKFNIVSIYEFWGPESLENFPDEILTKIAKKGAIPMITWEPYVSSFPERADRPELRYEQKGLAAISEGKFDDYLQQFALKIRAYDKPVFIRFAHEPDNPAYPWSKTGKNTPEEYKAAWRKVVSTFAALGVHNVTWIWNPWDPGTFNEYYPGDQYVDWIGITSLNYGKASDNGKWRSFSEIYDPFRSDILRMKKPVMLAEFGSTDYGGNKTEWINTSLQTIANKYKEVRSIVFFNSNKDKNWITNWRPDDSTQFIDWTITDPKAIAASVSQISANNLVFTLQSLSKQTSAHNVAINQSVIGGPGNFQLVVKGKPFYIKGIAYNPMHSWRDGHYPLTRKQVDSDFKMIKEMGGNTIRRYHPSIYDKNILTSAEQHDLKVVYGFWFDPDVDYYRDTLKVQEYIELVEEKVIKFRDSPAVLAWTLGNETSGLLKKKFNQPYLGIVRRAYISMIEKLAQRIHALDPNRPVITALEHSWQLPGELVSYHQLAPSIDIIGINSYYDEQISKVKSLVTEFDKSRPYIISEFGPSGYWNPEYTTIDKNKELVEEDDIQKAELYTKEWHNYVLNYKGYNLGGFAFSWKDRYEGTATWFGLTDFRGRKKPALLAMKNAWLNQTKAFPLPKVTIVGPNFRVLPGKEYKFIAHFKSSRKLRVEWKLYKDDYVQELAHIKEIKDSSSVYLTIPKGVNRCRLYAYVYDENGNVTTASKTINIFRY
;
A
#
# COMPACT_ATOMS: atom_id res chain seq x y z
N MET A 1 53.75 -7.27 38.94
CA MET A 1 52.50 -6.58 39.30
C MET A 1 52.48 -6.14 40.76
N ILE A 2 52.35 -7.04 41.75
CA ILE A 2 52.15 -6.73 43.19
C ILE A 2 53.17 -5.73 43.76
N ARG A 3 54.47 -5.88 43.46
CA ARG A 3 55.51 -4.93 43.88
C ARG A 3 55.19 -3.48 43.47
N ASN A 4 54.73 -3.26 42.24
CA ASN A 4 54.43 -1.92 41.73
C ASN A 4 53.25 -1.31 42.50
N THR A 5 52.23 -2.11 42.78
CA THR A 5 51.07 -1.72 43.58
C THR A 5 51.47 -1.35 45.00
N LEU A 6 52.27 -2.17 45.69
CA LEU A 6 52.73 -1.88 47.05
C LEU A 6 53.61 -0.62 47.13
N VAL A 7 54.49 -0.40 46.14
CA VAL A 7 55.28 0.83 46.03
C VAL A 7 54.37 2.04 45.81
N ALA A 8 53.35 1.93 44.96
CA ALA A 8 52.38 2.99 44.72
C ALA A 8 51.55 3.32 45.98
N ILE A 9 51.12 2.31 46.74
CA ILE A 9 50.42 2.49 48.03
C ILE A 9 51.31 3.27 49.00
N LYS A 10 52.57 2.84 49.19
CA LYS A 10 53.53 3.52 50.08
C LYS A 10 53.71 5.01 49.71
N ASN A 11 53.59 5.35 48.43
CA ASN A 11 53.77 6.71 47.93
C ASN A 11 52.51 7.58 48.05
N ILE A 12 51.39 7.09 48.62
CA ILE A 12 50.25 7.93 48.98
C ILE A 12 50.72 8.96 50.02
N ARG A 13 50.45 10.25 49.76
CA ARG A 13 50.99 11.37 50.54
C ARG A 13 50.42 11.45 51.95
N TYR A 14 49.13 11.19 52.10
CA TYR A 14 48.46 11.26 53.39
C TYR A 14 48.99 10.17 54.34
N PRO A 15 49.28 10.45 55.61
CA PRO A 15 49.76 9.43 56.56
C PRO A 15 48.80 8.24 56.66
N HIS A 16 49.31 7.02 56.48
CA HIS A 16 48.48 5.82 56.44
C HIS A 16 49.28 4.56 56.84
N ASN A 17 48.55 3.53 57.29
CA ASN A 17 49.10 2.19 57.50
C ASN A 17 48.74 1.30 56.31
N SER A 18 49.74 0.60 55.79
CA SER A 18 49.58 -0.26 54.61
C SER A 18 49.62 -1.73 55.02
N PHE A 19 48.69 -2.52 54.50
CA PHE A 19 48.59 -3.95 54.75
C PHE A 19 48.54 -4.74 53.44
N LEU A 20 49.39 -5.74 53.28
CA LEU A 20 49.21 -6.79 52.27
C LEU A 20 48.53 -7.98 52.93
N CYS A 21 47.31 -8.30 52.46
CA CYS A 21 46.57 -9.47 52.91
C CYS A 21 46.82 -10.62 51.94
N ASP A 22 47.75 -11.53 52.26
CA ASP A 22 48.17 -12.62 51.38
C ASP A 22 47.56 -13.97 51.79
N GLU A 23 46.71 -14.52 50.92
CA GLU A 23 46.10 -15.86 51.08
C GLU A 23 47.07 -17.01 50.75
N GLY A 24 48.13 -16.74 49.96
CA GLY A 24 49.09 -17.75 49.52
C GLY A 24 50.23 -18.02 50.49
N ASN A 25 50.35 -17.17 51.52
CA ASN A 25 51.45 -17.16 52.48
C ASN A 25 52.86 -17.17 51.81
N ASP A 26 53.04 -16.33 50.79
CA ASP A 26 54.25 -16.30 49.96
C ASP A 26 55.45 -15.68 50.75
N PRO A 27 56.53 -16.45 50.99
CA PRO A 27 57.71 -15.95 51.69
C PRO A 27 58.37 -14.74 51.01
N GLY A 28 58.32 -14.67 49.68
CA GLY A 28 58.84 -13.57 48.87
C GLY A 28 58.03 -12.29 49.03
N LEU A 29 56.69 -12.40 49.09
CA LEU A 29 55.83 -11.24 49.37
C LEU A 29 56.00 -10.76 50.81
N ARG A 30 56.16 -11.67 51.77
CA ARG A 30 56.48 -11.31 53.17
C ARG A 30 57.78 -10.52 53.26
N ARG A 31 58.83 -10.96 52.56
CA ARG A 31 60.11 -10.24 52.51
C ARG A 31 59.96 -8.87 51.86
N LEU A 32 59.23 -8.79 50.75
CA LEU A 32 58.96 -7.54 50.05
C LEU A 32 58.22 -6.54 50.93
N CYS A 33 57.22 -6.98 51.70
CA CYS A 33 56.51 -6.14 52.66
C CYS A 33 57.45 -5.60 53.75
N PHE A 34 58.33 -6.44 54.29
CA PHE A 34 59.35 -6.01 55.25
C PHE A 34 60.27 -4.93 54.66
N ASP A 35 60.79 -5.14 53.44
CA ASP A 35 61.68 -4.18 52.77
C ASP A 35 60.96 -2.85 52.43
N LEU A 36 59.65 -2.88 52.20
CA LEU A 36 58.85 -1.68 51.90
C LEU A 36 58.29 -0.98 53.16
N GLY A 37 58.33 -1.61 54.33
CA GLY A 37 57.70 -1.10 55.55
C GLY A 37 56.16 -1.25 55.56
N ILE A 38 55.66 -2.31 54.94
CA ILE A 38 54.23 -2.63 54.83
C ILE A 38 53.92 -3.83 55.74
N HIS A 39 52.78 -3.79 56.43
CA HIS A 39 52.37 -4.90 57.29
C HIS A 39 51.91 -6.10 56.45
N TYR A 40 52.46 -7.27 56.74
CA TYR A 40 52.08 -8.51 56.07
C TYR A 40 51.09 -9.28 56.94
N ILE A 41 49.92 -9.59 56.38
CA ILE A 41 48.85 -10.35 57.04
C ILE A 41 48.56 -11.61 56.22
N THR A 42 48.39 -12.73 56.91
CA THR A 42 47.96 -14.00 56.32
C THR A 42 47.04 -14.72 57.30
N ARG A 43 46.34 -15.76 56.84
CA ARG A 43 45.36 -16.54 57.63
C ARG A 43 45.49 -18.04 57.38
N LYS A 44 44.96 -18.86 58.29
CA LYS A 44 45.07 -20.33 58.23
C LYS A 44 44.00 -20.98 57.35
N ASP A 45 42.84 -20.36 57.17
CA ASP A 45 41.71 -20.86 56.41
C ASP A 45 41.29 -19.88 55.30
N ASN A 46 41.01 -20.40 54.11
CA ASN A 46 40.62 -19.60 52.93
C ASN A 46 39.09 -19.42 52.82
N LYS A 47 38.41 -19.32 53.97
CA LYS A 47 36.94 -19.15 54.02
C LYS A 47 36.53 -17.76 53.52
N ASP A 48 35.45 -17.68 52.74
CA ASP A 48 34.90 -16.42 52.20
C ASP A 48 35.86 -15.59 51.33
N ALA A 49 36.95 -16.21 50.83
CA ALA A 49 37.93 -15.64 49.91
C ALA A 49 38.32 -14.19 50.27
N LYS A 50 38.28 -13.26 49.30
CA LYS A 50 38.67 -11.86 49.48
C LYS A 50 38.00 -11.18 50.68
N ALA A 51 36.69 -11.33 50.86
CA ALA A 51 35.96 -10.72 51.98
C ALA A 51 36.47 -11.25 53.34
N GLY A 52 36.70 -12.56 53.45
CA GLY A 52 37.26 -13.15 54.66
C GLY A 52 38.70 -12.70 54.95
N ASN A 53 39.52 -12.49 53.91
CA ASN A 53 40.89 -12.02 54.06
C ASN A 53 40.94 -10.56 54.54
N ILE A 54 40.06 -9.71 54.00
CA ILE A 54 39.87 -8.32 54.45
C ILE A 54 39.38 -8.31 55.91
N ASN A 55 38.37 -9.11 56.24
CA ASN A 55 37.84 -9.19 57.60
C ASN A 55 38.89 -9.66 58.62
N ASN A 56 39.74 -10.63 58.24
CA ASN A 56 40.85 -11.04 59.09
C ASN A 56 41.80 -9.88 59.39
N ALA A 57 42.17 -9.07 58.38
CA ALA A 57 42.99 -7.88 58.60
C ALA A 57 42.30 -6.82 59.46
N LEU A 58 41.01 -6.57 59.20
CA LEU A 58 40.17 -5.63 59.95
C LEU A 58 40.08 -6.00 61.44
N PHE A 59 39.90 -7.28 61.77
CA PHE A 59 39.69 -7.71 63.16
C PHE A 59 40.97 -7.98 63.94
N THR A 60 42.09 -8.25 63.26
CA THR A 60 43.33 -8.67 63.95
C THR A 60 44.42 -7.60 64.01
N ALA A 61 44.41 -6.61 63.09
CA ALA A 61 45.55 -5.70 62.94
C ALA A 61 45.19 -4.25 62.58
N ALA A 62 44.16 -4.01 61.77
CA ALA A 62 43.85 -2.67 61.30
C ALA A 62 43.03 -1.87 62.34
N THR A 63 43.57 -0.74 62.80
CA THR A 63 42.97 0.12 63.84
C THR A 63 42.50 1.49 63.33
N GLY A 64 42.52 1.72 62.02
CA GLY A 64 42.13 3.01 61.44
C GLY A 64 40.62 3.22 61.36
N ASP A 65 40.15 4.45 61.56
CA ASP A 65 38.74 4.84 61.45
C ASP A 65 38.20 4.78 60.01
N ILE A 66 39.11 4.82 59.03
CA ILE A 66 38.83 4.76 57.60
C ILE A 66 39.71 3.67 56.98
N CYS A 67 39.11 2.80 56.16
CA CYS A 67 39.80 1.71 55.48
C CYS A 67 39.66 1.83 53.96
N VAL A 68 40.77 1.73 53.22
CA VAL A 68 40.78 1.70 51.76
C VAL A 68 41.05 0.27 51.29
N ILE A 69 40.22 -0.23 50.40
CA ILE A 69 40.37 -1.56 49.80
C ILE A 69 40.88 -1.40 48.36
N LEU A 70 42.06 -1.94 48.07
CA LEU A 70 42.70 -1.93 46.75
C LEU A 70 42.99 -3.36 46.31
N ASP A 71 42.67 -3.66 45.06
CA ASP A 71 43.07 -4.94 44.44
C ASP A 71 44.57 -4.93 44.09
N PRO A 72 45.23 -6.10 44.06
CA PRO A 72 46.68 -6.21 43.86
C PRO A 72 47.16 -5.71 42.49
N ASP A 73 46.26 -5.51 41.52
CA ASP A 73 46.54 -4.98 40.18
C ASP A 73 46.25 -3.46 40.04
N HIS A 74 45.77 -2.80 41.10
CA HIS A 74 45.42 -1.37 41.08
C HIS A 74 46.48 -0.50 41.74
N GLN A 75 47.16 0.32 40.95
CA GLN A 75 48.21 1.23 41.44
C GLN A 75 47.59 2.59 41.79
N PRO A 76 47.54 3.01 43.07
CA PRO A 76 46.99 4.31 43.45
C PRO A 76 47.93 5.47 43.11
N LEU A 77 47.36 6.65 42.86
CA LEU A 77 48.07 7.91 42.71
C LEU A 77 48.44 8.49 44.08
N PRO A 78 49.52 9.28 44.20
CA PRO A 78 49.95 9.86 45.48
C PRO A 78 48.88 10.68 46.21
N ASN A 79 47.93 11.29 45.48
CA ASN A 79 46.86 12.12 46.02
C ASN A 79 45.54 11.36 46.30
N PHE A 80 45.55 10.03 46.35
CA PHE A 80 44.34 9.21 46.55
C PHE A 80 43.56 9.64 47.80
N LEU A 81 44.20 9.59 48.97
CA LEU A 81 43.55 9.88 50.26
C LEU A 81 43.23 11.37 50.42
N ASP A 82 44.09 12.26 49.91
CA ASP A 82 43.85 13.71 49.91
C ASP A 82 42.52 14.08 49.24
N THR A 83 42.12 13.29 48.23
CA THR A 83 40.89 13.52 47.46
C THR A 83 39.66 12.87 48.09
N VAL A 84 39.82 11.74 48.77
CA VAL A 84 38.71 10.90 49.24
C VAL A 84 38.29 11.18 50.68
N LEU A 85 39.25 11.46 51.57
CA LEU A 85 38.97 11.67 52.99
C LEU A 85 37.99 12.81 53.32
N PRO A 86 37.99 13.96 52.62
CA PRO A 86 37.05 15.06 52.93
C PRO A 86 35.57 14.66 52.91
N PHE A 87 35.19 13.66 52.13
CA PHE A 87 33.80 13.20 52.08
C PHE A 87 33.31 12.53 53.37
N PHE A 88 34.23 12.07 54.23
CA PHE A 88 33.93 11.47 55.53
C PHE A 88 33.74 12.50 56.65
N GLU A 89 33.86 13.80 56.37
CA GLU A 89 33.41 14.84 57.31
C GLU A 89 31.89 14.74 57.57
N ASN A 90 31.13 14.24 56.60
CA ASN A 90 29.76 13.82 56.84
C ASN A 90 29.75 12.45 57.54
N GLU A 91 29.34 12.44 58.81
CA GLU A 91 29.26 11.23 59.65
C GLU A 91 28.35 10.16 59.04
N LYS A 92 27.35 10.52 58.22
CA LYS A 92 26.44 9.55 57.57
C LYS A 92 27.07 8.80 56.41
N VAL A 93 28.22 9.23 55.89
CA VAL A 93 28.88 8.56 54.77
C VAL A 93 29.56 7.29 55.26
N GLY A 94 29.03 6.14 54.83
CA GLY A 94 29.59 4.82 55.11
C GLY A 94 30.69 4.42 54.15
N PHE A 95 30.63 4.85 52.88
CA PHE A 95 31.70 4.59 51.91
C PHE A 95 31.78 5.59 50.76
N VAL A 96 32.97 5.68 50.18
CA VAL A 96 33.32 6.50 49.02
C VAL A 96 33.95 5.60 47.95
N GLN A 97 33.29 5.48 46.79
CA GLN A 97 33.79 4.75 45.64
C GLN A 97 34.41 5.71 44.63
N ILE A 98 35.53 5.35 44.02
CA ILE A 98 36.13 6.11 42.91
C ILE A 98 36.04 5.37 41.57
N VAL A 99 36.44 6.04 40.48
CA VAL A 99 36.50 5.48 39.13
C VAL A 99 37.46 4.29 39.07
N GLN A 100 37.05 3.22 38.38
CA GLN A 100 37.96 2.15 37.96
C GLN A 100 38.46 2.42 36.53
N ALA A 101 39.74 2.81 36.41
CA ALA A 101 40.40 3.05 35.13
C ALA A 101 41.44 1.96 34.84
N TYR A 102 41.69 1.68 33.55
CA TYR A 102 42.50 0.53 33.15
C TYR A 102 43.65 0.89 32.22
N ALA A 103 44.87 0.51 32.59
CA ALA A 103 46.08 0.86 31.83
C ALA A 103 46.33 -0.03 30.59
N ASN A 104 45.81 -1.27 30.58
CA ASN A 104 46.08 -2.25 29.51
C ASN A 104 44.93 -2.41 28.49
N SER A 105 44.06 -1.40 28.34
CA SER A 105 42.87 -1.50 27.48
C SER A 105 43.20 -1.79 26.01
N ASP A 106 44.39 -1.43 25.52
CA ASP A 106 44.82 -1.67 24.14
C ASP A 106 45.63 -2.97 23.93
N ALA A 107 45.76 -3.81 24.97
CA ALA A 107 46.55 -5.05 24.90
C ALA A 107 45.99 -6.10 23.91
N SER A 108 44.66 -6.14 23.75
CA SER A 108 43.98 -7.08 22.84
C SER A 108 42.59 -6.57 22.43
N PHE A 109 41.97 -7.24 21.46
CA PHE A 109 40.57 -6.95 21.11
C PHE A 109 39.64 -7.17 22.32
N ILE A 110 39.89 -8.26 23.07
CA ILE A 110 39.12 -8.60 24.28
C ILE A 110 39.36 -7.59 25.40
N ALA A 111 40.61 -7.15 25.63
CA ALA A 111 40.92 -6.10 26.60
C ALA A 111 40.17 -4.80 26.29
N LYS A 112 40.19 -4.38 25.01
CA LYS A 112 39.49 -3.15 24.59
C LYS A 112 37.98 -3.31 24.69
N GLY A 113 37.46 -4.50 24.35
CA GLY A 113 36.05 -4.83 24.48
C GLY A 113 35.58 -4.80 25.93
N ALA A 114 36.33 -5.42 26.85
CA ALA A 114 36.06 -5.43 28.27
C ALA A 114 36.06 -4.01 28.87
N ALA A 115 37.06 -3.19 28.54
CA ALA A 115 37.11 -1.78 28.98
C ALA A 115 35.93 -0.96 28.42
N GLN A 116 35.60 -1.13 27.13
CA GLN A 116 34.49 -0.41 26.49
C GLN A 116 33.12 -0.71 27.11
N GLN A 117 32.92 -1.90 27.66
CA GLN A 117 31.67 -2.25 28.35
C GLN A 117 31.50 -1.50 29.67
N THR A 118 32.60 -1.04 30.29
CA THR A 118 32.55 -0.41 31.61
C THR A 118 32.51 1.13 31.57
N TYR A 119 32.88 1.78 30.47
CA TYR A 119 32.93 3.25 30.37
C TYR A 119 31.60 3.94 30.72
N GLY A 120 30.48 3.42 30.19
CA GLY A 120 29.16 3.94 30.50
C GLY A 120 28.75 3.72 31.97
N PHE A 121 29.26 2.65 32.59
CA PHE A 121 28.98 2.31 33.97
C PHE A 121 29.74 3.22 34.94
N TYR A 122 31.08 3.30 34.84
CA TYR A 122 31.88 4.14 35.74
C TYR A 122 31.78 5.64 35.43
N GLY A 123 31.38 6.05 34.23
CA GLY A 123 31.11 7.45 33.92
C GLY A 123 29.68 7.85 34.31
N PRO A 124 28.78 8.04 33.32
CA PRO A 124 27.46 8.63 33.54
C PRO A 124 26.58 7.88 34.56
N LEU A 125 26.63 6.54 34.61
CA LEU A 125 25.73 5.78 35.47
C LEU A 125 26.08 5.94 36.96
N MET A 126 27.34 5.76 37.34
CA MET A 126 27.79 5.92 38.74
C MET A 126 27.66 7.38 39.22
N MET A 127 27.88 8.36 38.34
CA MET A 127 27.61 9.78 38.64
C MET A 127 26.11 10.03 38.88
N GLY A 128 25.23 9.41 38.10
CA GLY A 128 23.78 9.47 38.33
C GLY A 128 23.37 8.78 39.63
N MET A 129 23.95 7.60 39.92
CA MET A 129 23.72 6.87 41.17
C MET A 129 24.15 7.66 42.41
N ASN A 130 25.20 8.47 42.30
CA ASN A 130 25.65 9.39 43.35
C ASN A 130 24.58 10.42 43.70
N CYS A 131 23.99 11.07 42.69
CA CYS A 131 22.88 12.01 42.89
C CYS A 131 21.66 11.36 43.56
N TYR A 132 21.50 10.05 43.38
CA TYR A 132 20.39 9.28 43.92
C TYR A 132 20.69 8.53 45.24
N GLY A 133 21.91 8.61 45.78
CA GLY A 133 22.29 7.91 47.02
C GLY A 133 22.31 6.37 46.86
N THR A 134 22.73 5.90 45.68
CA THR A 134 22.66 4.47 45.27
C THR A 134 23.99 3.95 44.72
N VAL A 135 25.09 4.63 45.06
CA VAL A 135 26.44 4.27 44.58
C VAL A 135 26.75 2.84 44.98
N GLN A 136 27.38 2.10 44.08
CA GLN A 136 27.78 0.72 44.32
C GLN A 136 29.24 0.66 44.79
N ALA A 137 29.54 -0.25 45.72
CA ALA A 137 30.93 -0.62 46.00
C ALA A 137 31.40 -1.64 44.96
N LEU A 138 32.58 -1.41 44.38
CA LEU A 138 33.08 -2.14 43.20
C LEU A 138 34.34 -2.97 43.47
N GLY A 139 34.63 -3.23 44.76
CA GLY A 139 35.62 -4.20 45.22
C GLY A 139 37.06 -3.80 45.17
N ALA A 140 37.40 -2.88 44.28
CA ALA A 140 38.65 -2.17 44.30
C ALA A 140 38.36 -0.67 44.35
N ASN A 141 39.27 0.07 44.97
CA ASN A 141 39.28 1.53 45.01
C ASN A 141 38.04 2.08 45.73
N CYS A 142 37.63 1.38 46.80
CA CYS A 142 36.54 1.82 47.66
C CYS A 142 37.07 2.06 49.06
N THR A 143 36.75 3.22 49.61
CA THR A 143 37.10 3.64 50.95
C THR A 143 35.87 3.54 51.84
N PHE A 144 36.01 2.97 53.02
CA PHE A 144 34.92 2.71 53.95
C PHE A 144 35.19 3.36 55.30
N ARG A 145 34.13 3.83 55.94
CA ARG A 145 34.14 4.15 57.37
C ARG A 145 34.17 2.84 58.14
N ARG A 146 35.08 2.72 59.11
CA ARG A 146 35.25 1.50 59.89
C ARG A 146 34.00 1.13 60.67
N GLU A 147 33.40 2.11 61.35
CA GLU A 147 32.14 1.96 62.08
C GLU A 147 31.01 1.41 61.20
N ALA A 148 30.93 1.86 59.94
CA ALA A 148 29.91 1.39 59.00
C ALA A 148 30.12 -0.08 58.62
N LEU A 149 31.37 -0.50 58.38
CA LEU A 149 31.67 -1.92 58.14
C LEU A 149 31.38 -2.77 59.36
N ASP A 150 31.76 -2.31 60.56
CA ASP A 150 31.52 -3.05 61.79
C ASP A 150 30.00 -3.21 62.07
N SER A 151 29.17 -2.21 61.71
CA SER A 151 27.70 -2.27 61.88
C SER A 151 27.03 -3.41 61.09
N ILE A 152 27.65 -3.89 60.02
CA ILE A 152 27.16 -5.04 59.23
C ILE A 152 27.97 -6.33 59.47
N GLY A 153 28.88 -6.33 60.44
CA GLY A 153 29.73 -7.48 60.77
C GLY A 153 30.94 -7.65 59.85
N GLY A 154 31.43 -6.57 59.24
CA GLY A 154 32.55 -6.54 58.31
C GLY A 154 32.11 -6.63 56.84
N HIS A 155 33.07 -6.87 55.95
CA HIS A 155 32.84 -7.04 54.52
C HIS A 155 32.00 -8.30 54.26
N ALA A 156 30.91 -8.17 53.51
CA ALA A 156 29.96 -9.26 53.28
C ALA A 156 30.56 -10.34 52.36
N PRO A 157 30.29 -11.65 52.58
CA PRO A 157 30.81 -12.74 51.74
C PRO A 157 30.02 -12.92 50.44
N GLY A 158 30.61 -13.55 49.43
CA GLY A 158 29.96 -13.96 48.19
C GLY A 158 30.82 -13.77 46.94
N LEU A 159 30.28 -14.11 45.76
CA LEU A 159 30.95 -13.88 44.46
C LEU A 159 30.89 -12.42 43.99
N ALA A 160 29.94 -11.65 44.52
CA ALA A 160 29.79 -10.21 44.33
C ALA A 160 29.80 -9.52 45.71
N GLU A 161 30.82 -9.85 46.51
CA GLU A 161 31.02 -9.45 47.89
C GLU A 161 30.89 -7.94 48.13
N ASP A 162 31.30 -7.15 47.15
CA ASP A 162 31.35 -5.69 47.22
C ASP A 162 29.95 -5.08 47.11
N MET A 163 29.19 -5.53 46.10
CA MET A 163 27.79 -5.16 45.92
C MET A 163 26.95 -5.63 47.11
N HIS A 164 27.24 -6.83 47.64
CA HIS A 164 26.59 -7.33 48.85
C HIS A 164 26.88 -6.42 50.05
N THR A 165 28.11 -5.97 50.21
CA THR A 165 28.51 -5.03 51.27
C THR A 165 27.76 -3.69 51.13
N ALA A 166 27.71 -3.12 49.92
CA ALA A 166 26.96 -1.89 49.65
C ALA A 166 25.46 -2.05 49.95
N MET A 167 24.84 -3.17 49.58
CA MET A 167 23.44 -3.48 49.90
C MET A 167 23.18 -3.48 51.40
N ARG A 168 24.06 -4.09 52.20
CA ARG A 168 23.89 -4.13 53.66
C ARG A 168 24.10 -2.76 54.29
N LEU A 169 25.11 -2.01 53.86
CA LEU A 169 25.35 -0.64 54.35
C LEU A 169 24.17 0.29 54.05
N HIS A 170 23.62 0.24 52.84
CA HIS A 170 22.43 1.02 52.48
C HIS A 170 21.19 0.59 53.26
N ALA A 171 21.03 -0.71 53.56
CA ALA A 171 19.91 -1.22 54.36
C ALA A 171 19.99 -0.76 55.83
N GLU A 172 21.19 -0.56 56.37
CA GLU A 172 21.42 0.06 57.69
C GLU A 172 21.34 1.59 57.68
N GLY A 173 21.11 2.21 56.52
CA GLY A 173 20.90 3.65 56.38
C GLY A 173 22.16 4.49 56.13
N TRP A 174 23.32 3.87 55.89
CA TRP A 174 24.54 4.59 55.53
C TRP A 174 24.46 5.23 54.13
N GLU A 175 25.01 6.43 53.99
CA GLU A 175 25.13 7.14 52.72
C GLU A 175 26.39 6.71 51.96
N SER A 176 26.34 6.83 50.63
CA SER A 176 27.44 6.45 49.74
C SER A 176 27.78 7.57 48.78
N VAL A 177 29.06 7.79 48.52
CA VAL A 177 29.56 8.85 47.63
C VAL A 177 30.36 8.26 46.48
N TYR A 178 30.22 8.83 45.28
CA TYR A 178 31.05 8.52 44.12
C TYR A 178 31.93 9.71 43.75
N VAL A 179 33.24 9.48 43.61
CA VAL A 179 34.19 10.48 43.15
C VAL A 179 34.58 10.16 41.69
N PRO A 180 34.16 10.98 40.72
CA PRO A 180 34.43 10.75 39.29
C PRO A 180 35.86 11.19 38.91
N GLN A 181 36.87 10.72 39.65
CA GLN A 181 38.29 10.96 39.37
C GLN A 181 39.06 9.65 39.33
N ILE A 182 40.03 9.58 38.42
CA ILE A 182 40.97 8.47 38.32
C ILE A 182 42.05 8.69 39.37
N LEU A 183 41.98 7.92 40.45
CA LEU A 183 43.04 7.90 41.48
C LEU A 183 43.75 6.55 41.54
N THR A 184 43.37 5.59 40.69
CA THR A 184 44.07 4.30 40.53
C THR A 184 44.07 3.87 39.06
N HIS A 185 45.06 3.07 38.67
CA HIS A 185 45.08 2.37 37.38
C HIS A 185 45.16 0.86 37.59
N GLY A 186 44.13 0.13 37.13
CA GLY A 186 44.02 -1.33 37.18
C GLY A 186 44.25 -2.03 35.84
N LEU A 187 43.98 -3.35 35.80
CA LEU A 187 44.11 -4.18 34.60
C LEU A 187 42.80 -4.90 34.21
N VAL A 188 42.38 -4.77 32.94
CA VAL A 188 41.32 -5.60 32.34
C VAL A 188 41.84 -6.98 31.94
N PRO A 189 40.98 -8.02 31.86
CA PRO A 189 41.37 -9.31 31.28
C PRO A 189 41.80 -9.16 29.82
N ALA A 190 43.02 -9.62 29.50
CA ALA A 190 43.57 -9.54 28.15
C ALA A 190 43.24 -10.74 27.26
N THR A 191 42.85 -11.88 27.84
CA THR A 191 42.56 -13.14 27.15
C THR A 191 41.09 -13.55 27.28
N LEU A 192 40.59 -14.31 26.30
CA LEU A 192 39.21 -14.80 26.30
C LEU A 192 38.86 -15.65 27.55
N PRO A 193 39.71 -16.61 28.01
CA PRO A 193 39.42 -17.37 29.23
C PRO A 193 39.32 -16.49 30.49
N ALA A 194 40.24 -15.53 30.66
CA ALA A 194 40.23 -14.63 31.82
C ALA A 194 38.97 -13.75 31.81
N TYR A 195 38.58 -13.25 30.65
CA TYR A 195 37.36 -12.46 30.49
C TYR A 195 36.09 -13.27 30.80
N TYR A 196 35.95 -14.48 30.26
CA TYR A 196 34.80 -15.34 30.56
C TYR A 196 34.70 -15.76 32.02
N LYS A 197 35.82 -16.07 32.69
CA LYS A 197 35.82 -16.33 34.13
C LYS A 197 35.30 -15.12 34.92
N GLN A 198 35.74 -13.91 34.57
CA GLN A 198 35.28 -12.68 35.20
C GLN A 198 33.78 -12.44 34.96
N GLN A 199 33.31 -12.59 33.73
CA GLN A 199 31.91 -12.40 33.38
C GLN A 199 30.99 -13.43 34.03
N LEU A 200 31.42 -14.69 34.13
CA LEU A 200 30.68 -15.73 34.84
C LEU A 200 30.56 -15.42 36.33
N LYS A 201 31.68 -15.00 36.97
CA LYS A 201 31.69 -14.59 38.37
C LYS A 201 30.70 -13.45 38.62
N TRP A 202 30.77 -12.38 37.81
CA TRP A 202 29.88 -11.22 37.95
C TRP A 202 28.41 -11.57 37.70
N SER A 203 28.13 -12.34 36.63
CA SER A 203 26.77 -12.75 36.30
C SER A 203 26.15 -13.63 37.39
N ARG A 204 26.85 -14.71 37.80
CA ARG A 204 26.38 -15.61 38.86
C ARG A 204 26.20 -14.86 40.19
N GLY A 205 27.19 -14.07 40.59
CA GLY A 205 27.17 -13.36 41.88
C GLY A 205 26.07 -12.31 41.97
N THR A 206 25.86 -11.49 40.95
CA THR A 206 24.81 -10.46 40.99
C THR A 206 23.41 -11.05 40.90
N PHE A 207 23.20 -12.11 40.09
CA PHE A 207 21.93 -12.83 40.09
C PHE A 207 21.66 -13.53 41.43
N GLU A 208 22.70 -14.05 42.10
CA GLU A 208 22.58 -14.59 43.45
C GLU A 208 22.02 -13.54 44.40
N LEU A 209 22.65 -12.36 44.45
CA LEU A 209 22.20 -11.26 45.29
C LEU A 209 20.76 -10.85 44.97
N LEU A 210 20.38 -10.81 43.69
CA LEU A 210 19.00 -10.52 43.28
C LEU A 210 17.98 -11.52 43.83
N MET A 211 18.33 -12.81 43.87
CA MET A 211 17.40 -13.88 44.26
C MET A 211 17.42 -14.18 45.77
N THR A 212 18.55 -13.94 46.46
CA THR A 212 18.73 -14.35 47.86
C THR A 212 18.83 -13.18 48.82
N VAL A 213 19.49 -12.08 48.45
CA VAL A 213 19.75 -10.95 49.37
C VAL A 213 18.75 -9.82 49.17
N PHE A 214 18.49 -9.43 47.92
CA PHE A 214 17.59 -8.33 47.58
C PHE A 214 16.17 -8.49 48.16
N PRO A 215 15.52 -9.68 48.12
CA PRO A 215 14.19 -9.85 48.70
C PRO A 215 14.18 -9.69 50.22
N ILE A 216 15.27 -10.09 50.89
CA ILE A 216 15.42 -9.99 52.35
C ILE A 216 15.56 -8.53 52.77
N LEU A 217 16.41 -7.77 52.06
CA LEU A 217 16.69 -6.36 52.36
C LEU A 217 15.67 -5.38 51.74
N PHE A 218 14.68 -5.89 51.00
CA PHE A 218 13.80 -5.06 50.18
C PHE A 218 13.09 -3.96 50.97
N SER A 219 12.56 -4.26 52.17
CA SER A 219 11.83 -3.29 52.99
C SER A 219 12.71 -2.16 53.51
N SER A 220 14.01 -2.41 53.69
CA SER A 220 14.98 -1.45 54.25
C SER A 220 15.49 -0.45 53.22
N PHE A 221 15.25 -0.69 51.93
CA PHE A 221 15.70 0.19 50.85
C PHE A 221 14.72 1.33 50.54
N SER A 222 15.28 2.49 50.18
CA SER A 222 14.55 3.56 49.49
C SER A 222 14.04 3.07 48.12
N TRP A 223 13.03 3.73 47.55
CA TRP A 223 12.49 3.33 46.24
C TRP A 223 13.55 3.39 45.12
N ARG A 224 14.52 4.32 45.20
CA ARG A 224 15.63 4.43 44.24
C ARG A 224 16.60 3.27 44.38
N GLN A 225 16.95 2.90 45.62
CA GLN A 225 17.78 1.74 45.92
C GLN A 225 17.09 0.45 45.46
N LYS A 226 15.78 0.29 45.72
CA LYS A 226 14.98 -0.84 45.21
C LYS A 226 15.09 -0.97 43.69
N LEU A 227 14.92 0.13 42.98
CA LEU A 227 15.00 0.16 41.52
C LEU A 227 16.41 -0.21 41.02
N HIS A 228 17.47 0.39 41.56
CA HIS A 228 18.83 0.12 41.10
C HIS A 228 19.34 -1.28 41.45
N TYR A 229 19.13 -1.75 42.69
CA TYR A 229 19.51 -3.10 43.08
C TYR A 229 18.72 -4.19 42.32
N PHE A 230 17.51 -3.88 41.85
CA PHE A 230 16.77 -4.74 40.93
C PHE A 230 17.32 -4.70 39.50
N LEU A 231 17.60 -3.52 38.95
CA LEU A 231 17.98 -3.35 37.54
C LEU A 231 19.43 -3.78 37.23
N LEU A 232 20.36 -3.60 38.18
CA LEU A 232 21.78 -3.86 37.97
C LEU A 232 22.08 -5.31 37.55
N PRO A 233 21.57 -6.35 38.24
CA PRO A 233 21.78 -7.74 37.82
C PRO A 233 21.14 -8.07 36.46
N LEU A 234 20.06 -7.36 36.07
CA LEU A 234 19.38 -7.59 34.79
C LEU A 234 20.23 -7.22 33.57
N HIS A 235 21.35 -6.50 33.73
CA HIS A 235 22.34 -6.34 32.67
C HIS A 235 22.78 -7.70 32.08
N PHE A 236 22.94 -8.71 32.93
CA PHE A 236 23.33 -10.06 32.51
C PHE A 236 22.17 -10.86 31.89
N ALA A 237 20.93 -10.37 31.93
CA ALA A 237 19.84 -10.94 31.13
C ALA A 237 20.05 -10.70 29.62
N SER A 238 20.99 -9.83 29.23
CA SER A 238 21.41 -9.62 27.84
C SER A 238 21.82 -10.91 27.11
N GLY A 239 22.28 -11.95 27.83
CA GLY A 239 22.52 -13.26 27.23
C GLY A 239 21.26 -13.93 26.67
N ILE A 240 20.14 -13.85 27.40
CA ILE A 240 18.84 -14.37 26.96
C ILE A 240 18.31 -13.55 25.78
N ILE A 241 18.42 -12.22 25.85
CA ILE A 241 17.99 -11.32 24.77
C ILE A 241 18.78 -11.61 23.49
N THR A 242 20.10 -11.77 23.59
CA THR A 242 20.95 -12.10 22.43
C THR A 242 20.56 -13.46 21.83
N LEU A 243 20.22 -14.47 22.65
CA LEU A 243 19.74 -15.76 22.15
C LEU A 243 18.41 -15.60 21.37
N ILE A 244 17.48 -14.77 21.86
CA ILE A 244 16.23 -14.46 21.16
C ILE A 244 16.53 -13.77 19.81
N ASP A 245 17.42 -12.77 19.81
CA ASP A 245 17.81 -12.02 18.61
C ASP A 245 18.50 -12.90 17.56
N LEU A 246 19.29 -13.89 17.99
CA LEU A 246 19.88 -14.91 17.13
C LEU A 246 18.82 -15.87 16.57
N SER A 247 17.83 -16.23 17.38
CA SER A 247 16.84 -17.26 17.06
C SER A 247 15.72 -16.78 16.14
N ILE A 248 15.23 -15.54 16.29
CA ILE A 248 14.10 -15.02 15.51
C ILE A 248 14.36 -15.10 13.99
N PRO A 249 15.48 -14.56 13.45
CA PRO A 249 15.75 -14.63 12.02
C PRO A 249 15.94 -16.06 11.53
N VAL A 250 16.58 -16.92 12.33
CA VAL A 250 16.80 -18.33 12.01
C VAL A 250 15.48 -19.08 11.90
N ILE A 251 14.63 -18.99 12.92
CA ILE A 251 13.32 -19.66 12.95
C ILE A 251 12.46 -19.14 11.79
N ALA A 252 12.45 -17.84 11.54
CA ALA A 252 11.71 -17.23 10.45
C ALA A 252 12.16 -17.76 9.07
N LEU A 253 13.47 -17.86 8.81
CA LEU A 253 14.01 -18.39 7.56
C LEU A 253 13.77 -19.89 7.37
N LEU A 254 13.86 -20.67 8.45
CA LEU A 254 13.65 -22.12 8.39
C LEU A 254 12.17 -22.50 8.24
N THR A 255 11.26 -21.73 8.82
CA THR A 255 9.83 -22.06 8.86
C THR A 255 8.99 -21.26 7.87
N GLY A 256 9.51 -20.15 7.34
CA GLY A 256 8.73 -19.16 6.59
C GLY A 256 7.73 -18.38 7.46
N PHE A 257 7.83 -18.47 8.79
CA PHE A 257 6.94 -17.78 9.72
C PHE A 257 7.29 -16.29 9.82
N THR A 258 6.26 -15.45 9.81
CA THR A 258 6.36 -13.99 9.93
C THR A 258 5.77 -13.57 11.30
N PRO A 259 6.59 -13.25 12.32
CA PRO A 259 6.12 -12.83 13.64
C PRO A 259 5.54 -11.41 13.63
N ILE A 260 5.85 -10.60 12.61
CA ILE A 260 5.39 -9.23 12.47
C ILE A 260 4.67 -9.08 11.13
N HIS A 261 3.43 -8.62 11.19
CA HIS A 261 2.59 -8.39 10.03
C HIS A 261 2.33 -6.90 9.80
N ILE A 262 3.35 -6.18 9.35
CA ILE A 262 3.25 -4.75 9.02
C ILE A 262 3.96 -4.49 7.69
N ASP A 263 3.51 -3.47 6.94
CA ASP A 263 4.20 -3.06 5.72
C ASP A 263 5.60 -2.52 6.01
N PHE A 264 6.48 -2.59 5.02
CA PHE A 264 7.88 -2.24 5.20
C PHE A 264 8.10 -0.76 5.54
N SER A 265 7.35 0.14 4.91
CA SER A 265 7.40 1.58 5.20
C SER A 265 7.02 1.86 6.65
N THR A 266 5.92 1.28 7.14
CA THR A 266 5.48 1.42 8.53
C THR A 266 6.45 0.78 9.51
N PHE A 267 7.05 -0.36 9.17
CA PHE A 267 8.12 -0.95 9.99
C PHE A 267 9.29 0.02 10.14
N LEU A 268 9.80 0.58 9.03
CA LEU A 268 10.90 1.54 9.08
C LEU A 268 10.54 2.80 9.86
N LEU A 269 9.33 3.35 9.64
CA LEU A 269 8.83 4.51 10.37
C LEU A 269 8.69 4.24 11.87
N SER A 270 8.43 2.99 12.27
CA SER A 270 8.28 2.61 13.68
C SER A 270 9.64 2.33 14.36
N VAL A 271 10.56 1.68 13.65
CA VAL A 271 11.83 1.21 14.22
C VAL A 271 12.91 2.30 14.18
N THR A 272 12.94 3.12 13.14
CA THR A 272 13.99 4.15 12.96
C THR A 272 14.03 5.16 14.12
N PRO A 273 12.90 5.71 14.61
CA PRO A 273 12.92 6.65 15.75
C PRO A 273 13.48 6.02 17.01
N PHE A 274 13.09 4.78 17.29
CA PHE A 274 13.56 4.04 18.46
C PHE A 274 15.07 3.80 18.38
N ALA A 275 15.55 3.24 17.26
CA ALA A 275 16.97 2.97 17.04
C ALA A 275 17.82 4.26 17.08
N ALA A 276 17.36 5.32 16.41
CA ALA A 276 18.03 6.61 16.41
C ALA A 276 18.09 7.21 17.82
N SER A 277 16.99 7.16 18.58
CA SER A 277 16.94 7.67 19.95
C SER A 277 17.93 6.93 20.86
N VAL A 278 17.98 5.60 20.79
CA VAL A 278 18.93 4.79 21.58
C VAL A 278 20.38 5.17 21.23
N ILE A 279 20.71 5.28 19.95
CA ILE A 279 22.05 5.67 19.50
C ILE A 279 22.39 7.08 19.97
N LEU A 280 21.51 8.05 19.77
CA LEU A 280 21.73 9.46 20.12
C LEU A 280 21.83 9.67 21.64
N ILE A 281 21.01 9.00 22.44
CA ILE A 281 21.11 9.00 23.92
C ILE A 281 22.47 8.45 24.33
N ARG A 282 22.88 7.31 23.73
CA ARG A 282 24.19 6.71 24.01
C ARG A 282 25.36 7.58 23.58
N GLN A 283 25.25 8.36 22.48
CA GLN A 283 26.31 9.30 22.09
C GLN A 283 26.33 10.52 23.02
N TYR A 284 25.15 11.03 23.39
CA TYR A 284 25.01 12.18 24.27
C TYR A 284 25.57 11.90 25.68
N SER A 285 25.30 10.71 26.24
CA SER A 285 25.77 10.32 27.58
C SER A 285 27.29 10.24 27.72
N GLN A 286 28.04 10.18 26.62
CA GLN A 286 29.51 10.11 26.64
C GLN A 286 30.18 11.43 27.06
N LYS A 287 29.42 12.54 27.14
CA LYS A 287 29.94 13.80 27.72
C LYS A 287 30.38 13.65 29.18
N TRP A 288 29.88 12.62 29.86
CA TRP A 288 30.19 12.28 31.24
C TRP A 288 31.12 11.07 31.37
N HIS A 289 31.80 10.66 30.28
CA HIS A 289 32.96 9.79 30.41
C HIS A 289 34.11 10.52 31.09
N ILE A 290 34.98 9.76 31.74
CA ILE A 290 36.03 10.31 32.60
C ILE A 290 37.20 10.77 31.76
N GLU A 291 37.58 9.99 30.73
CA GLU A 291 38.66 10.35 29.81
C GLU A 291 38.15 10.52 28.37
N LYS A 292 38.71 11.49 27.65
CA LYS A 292 38.29 11.77 26.25
C LYS A 292 38.47 10.58 25.30
N HIS A 293 39.44 9.71 25.57
CA HIS A 293 39.73 8.55 24.74
C HIS A 293 38.69 7.42 24.90
N GLU A 294 37.84 7.49 25.94
CA GLU A 294 36.74 6.55 26.17
C GLU A 294 35.57 6.82 25.21
N ASN A 295 35.54 7.97 24.54
CA ASN A 295 34.48 8.36 23.61
C ASN A 295 34.51 7.58 22.29
N GLY A 296 33.34 7.18 21.80
CA GLY A 296 33.16 6.53 20.50
C GLY A 296 31.96 5.59 20.38
N LEU A 297 31.89 4.87 19.27
CA LEU A 297 30.83 3.89 18.98
C LEU A 297 30.97 2.56 19.75
N HIS A 298 32.12 2.33 20.40
CA HIS A 298 32.43 1.14 21.21
C HIS A 298 32.11 -0.21 20.54
N ILE A 299 32.40 -0.33 19.24
CA ILE A 299 32.05 -1.51 18.44
C ILE A 299 32.67 -2.80 19.04
N ARG A 300 33.89 -2.73 19.58
CA ARG A 300 34.56 -3.91 20.18
C ARG A 300 33.84 -4.37 21.45
N GLY A 301 33.38 -3.44 22.29
CA GLY A 301 32.58 -3.73 23.47
C GLY A 301 31.25 -4.40 23.12
N GLY A 302 30.57 -3.90 22.08
CA GLY A 302 29.32 -4.49 21.58
C GLY A 302 29.49 -5.91 21.03
N ILE A 303 30.50 -6.13 20.18
CA ILE A 303 30.83 -7.47 19.66
C ILE A 303 31.21 -8.44 20.78
N THR A 304 31.99 -7.96 21.76
CA THR A 304 32.39 -8.77 22.91
C THR A 304 31.19 -9.14 23.78
N LEU A 305 30.24 -8.22 23.98
CA LEU A 305 29.01 -8.49 24.73
C LEU A 305 28.17 -9.54 24.01
N LEU A 306 27.97 -9.36 22.70
CA LEU A 306 27.26 -10.32 21.85
C LEU A 306 27.90 -11.70 21.93
N GLY A 307 29.23 -11.81 21.88
CA GLY A 307 29.95 -13.09 21.98
C GLY A 307 29.96 -13.74 23.38
N THR A 308 29.40 -13.08 24.39
CA THR A 308 29.39 -13.53 25.80
C THR A 308 28.02 -14.05 26.23
N TRP A 309 27.03 -14.02 25.34
CA TRP A 309 25.64 -14.36 25.63
C TRP A 309 25.46 -15.69 26.40
N TRP A 310 26.18 -16.74 25.99
CA TRP A 310 26.08 -18.06 26.59
C TRP A 310 26.69 -18.14 28.00
N ILE A 311 27.69 -17.31 28.31
CA ILE A 311 28.28 -17.19 29.65
C ILE A 311 27.30 -16.53 30.61
N HIS A 312 26.61 -15.50 30.16
CA HIS A 312 25.59 -14.83 30.97
C HIS A 312 24.37 -15.75 31.22
N ILE A 313 23.96 -16.53 30.22
CA ILE A 313 22.96 -17.59 30.42
C ILE A 313 23.45 -18.62 31.43
N LEU A 314 24.72 -19.05 31.33
CA LEU A 314 25.31 -20.00 32.28
C LEU A 314 25.27 -19.46 33.72
N GLY A 315 25.62 -18.18 33.91
CA GLY A 315 25.52 -17.50 35.21
C GLY A 315 24.10 -17.49 35.77
N PHE A 316 23.09 -17.21 34.94
CA PHE A 316 21.68 -17.28 35.32
C PHE A 316 21.24 -18.71 35.69
N VAL A 317 21.56 -19.70 34.84
CA VAL A 317 21.27 -21.12 35.07
C VAL A 317 21.93 -21.61 36.36
N TYR A 318 23.19 -21.26 36.59
CA TYR A 318 23.91 -21.63 37.80
C TYR A 318 23.26 -21.01 39.05
N THR A 319 22.73 -19.79 38.97
CA THR A 319 21.93 -19.22 40.07
C THR A 319 20.66 -20.01 40.31
N LEU A 320 19.90 -20.32 39.25
CA LEU A 320 18.62 -21.02 39.36
C LEU A 320 18.78 -22.41 40.02
N PHE A 321 19.84 -23.13 39.66
CA PHE A 321 20.14 -24.46 40.18
C PHE A 321 21.10 -24.46 41.38
N ARG A 322 21.47 -23.29 41.90
CA ARG A 322 22.42 -23.12 43.03
C ARG A 322 23.74 -23.86 42.82
N ILE A 323 24.25 -23.84 41.59
CA ILE A 323 25.56 -24.41 41.26
C ILE A 323 26.63 -23.47 41.83
N GLU A 324 27.54 -24.04 42.62
CA GLU A 324 28.66 -23.32 43.23
C GLU A 324 29.74 -23.04 42.18
N VAL A 325 30.21 -21.79 42.14
CA VAL A 325 31.35 -21.38 41.33
C VAL A 325 32.48 -21.00 42.29
N PRO A 326 33.64 -21.64 42.24
CA PRO A 326 34.74 -21.31 43.14
C PRO A 326 35.26 -19.90 42.87
N TYR A 327 35.57 -19.16 43.95
CA TYR A 327 36.21 -17.85 43.84
C TYR A 327 37.66 -18.03 43.42
N ILE A 328 37.95 -17.83 42.13
CA ILE A 328 39.31 -17.87 41.57
C ILE A 328 39.67 -16.45 41.12
N ALA A 329 40.76 -15.91 41.67
CA ALA A 329 41.28 -14.62 41.24
C ALA A 329 41.52 -14.62 39.72
N THR A 330 41.06 -13.59 39.02
CA THR A 330 41.16 -13.55 37.56
C THR A 330 42.63 -13.37 37.14
N PRO A 331 43.21 -14.29 36.35
CA PRO A 331 44.60 -14.15 35.91
C PRO A 331 44.78 -12.87 35.08
N LYS A 332 45.79 -12.06 35.43
CA LYS A 332 46.09 -10.78 34.74
C LYS A 332 47.37 -10.83 33.89
N ASP A 333 48.17 -11.89 34.03
CA ASP A 333 49.47 -12.10 33.34
C ASP A 333 49.46 -13.34 32.40
N ASP A 334 48.30 -13.75 31.87
CA ASP A 334 48.21 -14.92 30.97
C ASP A 334 48.88 -14.68 29.61
N LYS A 335 49.63 -15.68 29.13
CA LYS A 335 50.19 -15.69 27.77
C LYS A 335 49.06 -15.73 26.74
N PRO A 336 49.20 -15.06 25.57
CA PRO A 336 48.21 -15.14 24.51
C PRO A 336 48.13 -16.55 23.91
N THR A 337 46.96 -17.18 24.03
CA THR A 337 46.66 -18.52 23.49
C THR A 337 45.46 -18.50 22.55
N ASN A 338 45.37 -19.49 21.66
CA ASN A 338 44.14 -19.78 20.91
C ASN A 338 43.23 -20.67 21.76
N ASN A 339 41.93 -20.40 21.77
CA ASN A 339 40.93 -21.13 22.57
C ASN A 339 39.67 -21.37 21.74
N LEU A 340 39.75 -22.32 20.79
CA LEU A 340 38.61 -22.68 19.92
C LEU A 340 37.46 -23.32 20.71
N LEU A 341 37.76 -24.14 21.72
CA LEU A 341 36.74 -24.84 22.51
C LEU A 341 35.79 -23.86 23.23
N LEU A 342 36.33 -22.78 23.79
CA LEU A 342 35.54 -21.73 24.44
C LEU A 342 34.71 -20.90 23.44
N SER A 343 35.03 -20.98 22.14
CA SER A 343 34.27 -20.32 21.09
C SER A 343 33.18 -21.23 20.50
N LEU A 344 33.09 -22.50 20.92
CA LEU A 344 32.20 -23.49 20.32
C LEU A 344 30.72 -23.07 20.28
N PRO A 345 30.11 -22.51 21.35
CA PRO A 345 28.72 -22.04 21.29
C PRO A 345 28.49 -20.95 20.23
N ASN A 346 29.46 -20.03 20.07
CA ASN A 346 29.41 -18.98 19.05
C ASN A 346 29.63 -19.55 17.63
N ILE A 347 30.50 -20.54 17.47
CA ILE A 347 30.73 -21.23 16.19
C ILE A 347 29.44 -21.93 15.73
N ILE A 348 28.78 -22.66 16.62
CA ILE A 348 27.52 -23.35 16.33
C ILE A 348 26.45 -22.33 15.91
N ALA A 349 26.27 -21.25 16.69
CA ALA A 349 25.31 -20.20 16.35
C ALA A 349 25.61 -19.56 14.98
N CYS A 350 26.88 -19.30 14.67
CA CYS A 350 27.31 -18.76 13.38
C CYS A 350 26.95 -19.69 12.21
N ILE A 351 27.22 -21.00 12.33
CA ILE A 351 26.89 -22.01 11.32
C ILE A 351 25.37 -22.10 11.12
N ILE A 352 24.59 -22.10 12.19
CA ILE A 352 23.12 -22.11 12.13
C ILE A 352 22.59 -20.89 11.38
N CYS A 353 23.10 -19.69 11.68
CA CYS A 353 22.70 -18.48 10.98
C CYS A 353 23.00 -18.55 9.47
N ILE A 354 24.21 -18.98 9.08
CA ILE A 354 24.59 -19.11 7.66
C ILE A 354 23.73 -20.17 6.96
N GLY A 355 23.52 -21.32 7.60
CA GLY A 355 22.66 -22.38 7.07
C GLY A 355 21.22 -21.93 6.88
N ALA A 356 20.68 -21.16 7.82
CA ALA A 356 19.33 -20.60 7.73
C ALA A 356 19.21 -19.57 6.59
N VAL A 357 20.21 -18.71 6.37
CA VAL A 357 20.24 -17.77 5.24
C VAL A 357 20.20 -18.53 3.91
N TYR A 358 21.06 -19.54 3.77
CA TYR A 358 21.13 -20.35 2.56
C TYR A 358 19.80 -21.07 2.29
N TYR A 359 19.27 -21.77 3.30
CA TYR A 359 18.01 -22.49 3.19
C TYR A 359 16.83 -21.53 2.89
N GLY A 360 16.66 -20.48 3.69
CA GLY A 360 15.54 -19.56 3.57
C GLY A 360 15.49 -18.86 2.22
N LEU A 361 16.62 -18.38 1.71
CA LEU A 361 16.70 -17.73 0.40
C LEU A 361 16.69 -18.72 -0.77
N SER A 362 16.97 -20.01 -0.55
CA SER A 362 16.73 -21.02 -1.57
C SER A 362 15.25 -21.31 -1.78
N TYR A 363 14.44 -21.11 -0.73
CA TYR A 363 13.01 -21.45 -0.71
C TYR A 363 12.09 -20.26 -0.97
N ASP A 364 12.35 -19.10 -0.35
CA ASP A 364 11.44 -17.95 -0.38
C ASP A 364 12.18 -16.60 -0.55
N TRP A 365 11.70 -15.78 -1.49
CA TRP A 365 12.25 -14.48 -1.86
C TRP A 365 11.34 -13.31 -1.48
N THR A 366 10.44 -13.49 -0.51
CA THR A 366 9.68 -12.36 0.02
C THR A 366 10.60 -11.28 0.62
N PRO A 367 10.18 -9.99 0.63
CA PRO A 367 10.93 -8.94 1.33
C PRO A 367 11.23 -9.30 2.78
N TYR A 368 10.30 -10.00 3.43
CA TYR A 368 10.48 -10.49 4.79
C TYR A 368 11.61 -11.51 4.92
N SER A 369 11.68 -12.52 4.04
CA SER A 369 12.79 -13.48 4.01
C SER A 369 14.14 -12.79 3.78
N LEU A 370 14.18 -11.76 2.93
CA LEU A 370 15.38 -10.96 2.72
C LEU A 370 15.80 -10.20 3.99
N TYR A 371 14.87 -9.64 4.76
CA TYR A 371 15.19 -8.99 6.03
C TYR A 371 15.73 -9.96 7.08
N MET A 372 15.07 -11.10 7.24
CA MET A 372 15.54 -12.12 8.18
C MET A 372 16.91 -12.67 7.75
N ALA A 373 17.15 -12.82 6.45
CA ALA A 373 18.45 -13.20 5.92
C ALA A 373 19.52 -12.13 6.24
N PHE A 374 19.20 -10.85 6.09
CA PHE A 374 20.10 -9.75 6.46
C PHE A 374 20.46 -9.77 7.97
N PHE A 375 19.47 -9.94 8.86
CA PHE A 375 19.74 -10.03 10.30
C PHE A 375 20.54 -11.28 10.66
N ALA A 376 20.20 -12.44 10.12
CA ALA A 376 20.95 -13.68 10.34
C ALA A 376 22.40 -13.59 9.83
N ALA A 377 22.61 -13.01 8.64
CA ALA A 377 23.95 -12.79 8.07
C ALA A 377 24.77 -11.78 8.89
N SER A 378 24.13 -10.72 9.39
CA SER A 378 24.77 -9.74 10.28
C SER A 378 25.19 -10.39 11.59
N ASN A 379 24.32 -11.19 12.20
CA ASN A 379 24.60 -11.96 13.41
C ASN A 379 25.77 -12.94 13.19
N ALA A 380 25.75 -13.71 12.10
CA ALA A 380 26.84 -14.62 11.74
C ALA A 380 28.18 -13.88 11.60
N THR A 381 28.17 -12.70 10.96
CA THR A 381 29.36 -11.87 10.76
C THR A 381 29.92 -11.36 12.08
N LEU A 382 29.07 -10.83 12.97
CA LEU A 382 29.50 -10.32 14.29
C LEU A 382 30.08 -11.45 15.17
N LEU A 383 29.44 -12.63 15.16
CA LEU A 383 29.95 -13.83 15.83
C LEU A 383 31.29 -14.26 15.26
N LEU A 384 31.45 -14.28 13.94
CA LEU A 384 32.70 -14.64 13.28
C LEU A 384 33.84 -13.69 13.66
N ILE A 385 33.58 -12.38 13.71
CA ILE A 385 34.57 -11.39 14.17
C ILE A 385 34.99 -11.68 15.61
N PHE A 386 34.03 -11.98 16.49
CA PHE A 386 34.33 -12.32 17.89
C PHE A 386 35.14 -13.63 18.02
N ILE A 387 34.76 -14.68 17.29
CA ILE A 387 35.47 -15.97 17.27
C ILE A 387 36.93 -15.77 16.85
N LEU A 388 37.17 -15.04 15.75
CA LEU A 388 38.51 -14.72 15.25
C LEU A 388 39.29 -13.87 16.25
N ALA A 389 38.66 -12.87 16.88
CA ALA A 389 39.27 -12.03 17.91
C ALA A 389 39.65 -12.83 19.17
N GLY A 390 38.92 -13.89 19.50
CA GLY A 390 39.23 -14.84 20.57
C GLY A 390 40.44 -15.75 20.29
N GLN A 391 40.87 -15.87 19.03
CA GLN A 391 42.05 -16.66 18.62
C GLN A 391 43.29 -15.76 18.52
N HIS A 392 43.83 -15.34 19.68
CA HIS A 392 44.82 -14.27 19.76
C HIS A 392 46.07 -14.53 18.90
N GLN A 393 46.66 -15.72 18.91
CA GLN A 393 47.85 -16.01 18.11
C GLN A 393 47.55 -16.01 16.60
N LEU A 394 46.40 -16.57 16.22
CA LEU A 394 45.93 -16.59 14.83
C LEU A 394 45.68 -15.16 14.33
N PHE A 395 44.98 -14.34 15.10
CA PHE A 395 44.68 -12.95 14.77
C PHE A 395 45.94 -12.09 14.61
N TYR A 396 46.91 -12.22 15.52
CA TYR A 396 48.19 -11.54 15.40
C TYR A 396 49.00 -12.00 14.18
N SER A 397 48.98 -13.30 13.87
CA SER A 397 49.61 -13.87 12.67
C SER A 397 48.97 -13.34 11.38
N LEU A 398 47.63 -13.30 11.32
CA LEU A 398 46.87 -12.74 10.20
C LEU A 398 47.15 -11.25 10.01
N LYS A 399 47.11 -10.46 11.09
CA LYS A 399 47.41 -9.02 11.05
C LYS A 399 48.84 -8.76 10.54
N ARG A 400 49.82 -9.54 10.99
CA ARG A 400 51.21 -9.45 10.55
C ARG A 400 51.39 -9.85 9.08
N THR A 401 50.61 -10.83 8.60
CA THR A 401 50.66 -11.30 7.20
C THR A 401 49.99 -10.29 6.27
N LEU A 402 48.81 -9.78 6.64
CA LEU A 402 48.07 -8.77 5.88
C LEU A 402 48.83 -7.43 5.76
N THR A 403 49.59 -7.04 6.78
CA THR A 403 50.39 -5.80 6.76
C THR A 403 51.62 -5.87 5.86
N ARG A 404 51.99 -7.04 5.33
CA ARG A 404 53.13 -7.22 4.41
C ARG A 404 52.79 -6.99 2.93
N PHE A 405 51.51 -6.91 2.57
CA PHE A 405 51.08 -6.78 1.17
C PHE A 405 50.78 -5.33 0.78
N ASN A 406 51.58 -4.77 -0.15
CA ASN A 406 51.52 -3.36 -0.57
C ASN A 406 50.22 -2.96 -1.30
N TYR A 407 49.51 -3.89 -1.93
CA TYR A 407 48.25 -3.64 -2.64
C TYR A 407 47.06 -3.34 -1.72
N LEU A 408 47.16 -3.66 -0.43
CA LEU A 408 46.15 -3.31 0.57
C LEU A 408 46.18 -1.84 0.99
N SER A 409 47.16 -1.05 0.49
CA SER A 409 47.22 0.41 0.69
C SER A 409 45.97 1.14 0.15
N VAL A 410 45.37 0.62 -0.93
CA VAL A 410 44.13 1.14 -1.54
C VAL A 410 42.93 1.00 -0.59
N ILE A 411 42.91 -0.04 0.25
CA ILE A 411 41.86 -0.27 1.26
C ILE A 411 42.22 0.39 2.60
N ARG A 412 43.50 0.42 2.95
CA ARG A 412 44.03 0.98 4.20
C ARG A 412 43.85 2.50 4.29
N THR A 413 44.06 3.23 3.18
CA THR A 413 44.01 4.70 3.16
C THR A 413 42.60 5.25 3.42
N PRO A 414 41.53 4.74 2.77
CA PRO A 414 40.14 5.09 3.11
C PRO A 414 39.80 4.79 4.56
N ILE A 415 40.22 3.63 5.09
CA ILE A 415 39.97 3.24 6.49
C ILE A 415 40.65 4.22 7.45
N LEU A 416 41.92 4.57 7.20
CA LEU A 416 42.64 5.54 8.03
C LEU A 416 42.04 6.96 7.93
N ASN A 417 41.61 7.38 6.75
CA ASN A 417 40.90 8.66 6.57
C ASN A 417 39.55 8.66 7.31
N PHE A 418 38.82 7.55 7.26
CA PHE A 418 37.60 7.38 8.02
C PHE A 418 37.86 7.46 9.52
N THR A 419 38.83 6.70 10.05
CA THR A 419 39.11 6.66 11.49
C THR A 419 39.71 7.96 12.03
N ASN A 420 40.56 8.64 11.25
CA ASN A 420 41.33 9.79 11.74
C ASN A 420 40.70 11.15 11.41
N LYS A 421 39.83 11.24 10.39
CA LYS A 421 39.19 12.51 9.98
C LYS A 421 37.68 12.49 10.06
N ILE A 422 37.03 11.49 9.45
CA ILE A 422 35.54 11.47 9.34
C ILE A 422 34.89 11.06 10.67
N TYR A 423 35.44 10.06 11.34
CA TYR A 423 34.90 9.49 12.57
C TYR A 423 34.84 10.51 13.73
N PRO A 424 35.89 11.30 14.03
CA PRO A 424 35.81 12.33 15.07
C PRO A 424 34.80 13.44 14.74
N SER A 425 34.73 13.88 13.48
CA SER A 425 33.79 14.93 13.05
C SER A 425 32.33 14.47 13.11
N THR A 426 32.03 13.28 12.60
CA THR A 426 30.69 12.69 12.65
C THR A 426 30.24 12.42 14.08
N TYR A 427 31.15 11.92 14.92
CA TYR A 427 30.90 11.70 16.34
C TYR A 427 30.57 13.01 17.08
N ASN A 428 31.32 14.09 16.85
CA ASN A 428 31.06 15.40 17.47
C ASN A 428 29.70 15.96 17.08
N ILE A 429 29.29 15.82 15.81
CA ILE A 429 27.96 16.25 15.33
C ILE A 429 26.86 15.47 16.05
N LEU A 430 26.99 14.15 16.17
CA LEU A 430 25.99 13.31 16.86
C LEU A 430 25.92 13.65 18.36
N GLN A 431 27.06 13.83 19.02
CA GLN A 431 27.12 14.13 20.46
C GLN A 431 26.57 15.52 20.81
N GLN A 432 26.80 16.53 19.97
CA GLN A 432 26.32 17.90 20.19
C GLN A 432 24.89 18.11 19.68
N GLY A 433 24.53 17.50 18.55
CA GLY A 433 23.24 17.66 17.89
C GLY A 433 22.12 16.75 18.43
N ALA A 434 22.43 15.72 19.23
CA ALA A 434 21.43 14.78 19.77
C ALA A 434 20.18 15.45 20.42
N PRO A 435 20.31 16.50 21.26
CA PRO A 435 19.14 17.20 21.84
C PRO A 435 18.20 17.84 20.80
N ILE A 436 18.69 18.09 19.58
CA ILE A 436 17.93 18.65 18.46
C ILE A 436 17.42 17.52 17.56
N PHE A 437 18.28 16.54 17.23
CA PHE A 437 17.94 15.44 16.33
C PHE A 437 16.87 14.51 16.91
N ILE A 438 16.87 14.23 18.22
CA ILE A 438 15.87 13.34 18.83
C ILE A 438 14.45 13.93 18.67
N PRO A 439 14.16 15.19 19.08
CA PRO A 439 12.86 15.81 18.81
C PRO A 439 12.54 15.93 17.31
N LEU A 440 13.51 16.26 16.46
CA LEU A 440 13.27 16.38 15.01
C LEU A 440 12.90 15.04 14.38
N ILE A 441 13.56 13.95 14.74
CA ILE A 441 13.23 12.60 14.26
C ILE A 441 11.84 12.20 14.76
N PHE A 442 11.53 12.50 16.02
CA PHE A 442 10.19 12.27 16.56
C PHE A 442 9.13 13.06 15.79
N ILE A 443 9.33 14.36 15.58
CA ILE A 443 8.42 15.22 14.80
C ILE A 443 8.31 14.72 13.36
N CYS A 444 9.42 14.45 12.66
CA CYS A 444 9.39 13.96 11.29
C CYS A 444 8.66 12.63 11.16
N CYS A 445 8.81 11.72 12.13
CA CYS A 445 8.15 10.41 12.08
C CYS A 445 6.69 10.50 12.53
N CYS A 446 6.36 11.36 13.50
CA CYS A 446 4.98 11.71 13.79
C CYS A 446 4.32 12.33 12.56
N SER A 447 4.98 13.27 11.87
CA SER A 447 4.49 13.89 10.64
C SER A 447 4.41 12.92 9.48
N ALA A 448 5.35 11.99 9.31
CA ALA A 448 5.34 10.98 8.26
C ALA A 448 4.30 9.90 8.51
N ASN A 449 4.11 9.48 9.78
CA ASN A 449 3.04 8.59 10.18
C ASN A 449 1.67 9.30 10.07
N LEU A 450 1.60 10.57 10.45
CA LEU A 450 0.44 11.41 10.14
C LEU A 450 0.27 11.51 8.63
N ALA A 451 1.31 11.62 7.80
CA ALA A 451 1.17 11.70 6.35
C ALA A 451 0.79 10.39 5.69
N SER A 452 1.20 9.24 6.23
CA SER A 452 0.80 7.93 5.76
C SER A 452 -0.60 7.54 6.22
N ASN A 453 -1.06 8.03 7.38
CA ASN A 453 -2.37 7.73 7.96
C ASN A 453 -3.41 8.83 7.76
N LEU A 454 -2.99 10.08 7.57
CA LEU A 454 -3.82 11.08 6.96
C LEU A 454 -3.97 10.67 5.49
N PRO A 455 -5.16 10.78 4.91
CA PRO A 455 -5.31 10.89 3.48
C PRO A 455 -4.71 12.24 3.05
N LEU A 456 -3.40 12.45 3.24
CA LEU A 456 -2.72 13.68 2.85
C LEU A 456 -2.58 13.63 1.31
N PHE A 457 -3.54 14.29 0.67
CA PHE A 457 -3.59 14.68 -0.74
C PHE A 457 -3.90 13.59 -1.78
N LYS A 458 -4.69 12.57 -1.43
CA LYS A 458 -5.61 11.96 -2.42
C LYS A 458 -7.01 12.55 -2.22
N ASN A 459 -7.28 13.62 -2.96
CA ASN A 459 -8.61 14.17 -3.25
C ASN A 459 -9.40 14.76 -2.08
N ILE A 460 -8.85 15.81 -1.44
CA ILE A 460 -9.70 16.88 -0.90
C ILE A 460 -9.47 18.15 -1.72
N GLU A 461 -9.59 18.03 -3.04
CA GLU A 461 -10.46 18.96 -3.76
C GLU A 461 -11.85 18.35 -3.76
N ALA A 462 -12.49 18.38 -2.58
CA ALA A 462 -13.93 18.27 -2.52
C ALA A 462 -14.48 19.65 -2.93
N ASN A 463 -15.22 19.66 -4.04
CA ASN A 463 -15.99 20.78 -4.61
C ASN A 463 -15.28 21.75 -5.57
N GLU A 464 -14.58 21.24 -6.58
CA GLU A 464 -14.94 21.68 -7.94
C GLU A 464 -15.92 20.66 -8.52
N GLN A 465 -17.00 21.14 -9.15
CA GLN A 465 -18.04 20.30 -9.75
C GLN A 465 -17.38 19.30 -10.71
N ASN A 466 -17.24 18.05 -10.27
CA ASN A 466 -16.39 17.02 -10.87
C ASN A 466 -16.98 16.50 -12.19
N ILE A 467 -17.00 17.36 -13.21
CA ILE A 467 -17.34 17.02 -14.59
C ILE A 467 -16.15 16.26 -15.14
N LYS A 468 -16.40 15.06 -15.69
CA LYS A 468 -15.37 14.25 -16.33
C LYS A 468 -14.65 15.05 -17.41
N ASN A 469 -13.37 14.74 -17.62
CA ASN A 469 -12.53 15.45 -18.58
C ASN A 469 -13.09 15.29 -20.02
N VAL A 470 -13.35 16.41 -20.67
CA VAL A 470 -13.85 16.50 -22.05
C VAL A 470 -12.76 16.85 -23.07
N GLY A 471 -11.49 16.91 -22.65
CA GLY A 471 -10.33 17.19 -23.50
C GLY A 471 -10.05 18.67 -23.76
N GLY A 472 -11.04 19.55 -23.61
CA GLY A 472 -10.92 20.98 -23.86
C GLY A 472 -12.27 21.67 -23.93
N TYR A 473 -12.28 22.86 -24.52
CA TYR A 473 -13.50 23.58 -24.90
C TYR A 473 -13.80 23.34 -26.38
N TYR A 474 -15.08 23.38 -26.78
CA TYR A 474 -15.50 23.21 -28.17
C TYR A 474 -16.28 24.45 -28.63
N VAL A 475 -15.89 25.05 -29.74
CA VAL A 475 -16.65 26.15 -30.35
C VAL A 475 -17.15 25.69 -31.71
N GLY A 476 -18.43 25.90 -31.98
CA GLY A 476 -19.09 25.44 -33.19
C GLY A 476 -19.86 26.51 -33.92
N LEU A 477 -20.24 26.18 -35.14
CA LEU A 477 -21.07 27.01 -36.01
C LEU A 477 -22.15 26.14 -36.67
N TYR A 478 -23.38 26.62 -36.65
CA TYR A 478 -24.43 26.21 -37.58
C TYR A 478 -24.56 27.29 -38.66
N SER A 479 -24.61 26.91 -39.93
CA SER A 479 -24.95 27.81 -41.03
C SER A 479 -25.66 27.04 -42.15
N PRO A 480 -26.82 27.50 -42.64
CA PRO A 480 -27.61 26.77 -43.63
C PRO A 480 -26.86 26.58 -44.97
N ASP A 481 -26.00 27.53 -45.34
CA ASP A 481 -25.24 27.47 -46.60
C ASP A 481 -24.23 26.31 -46.63
N ILE A 482 -23.75 25.86 -45.47
CA ILE A 482 -22.84 24.71 -45.38
C ILE A 482 -23.56 23.44 -45.86
N GLN A 483 -24.83 23.31 -45.51
CA GLN A 483 -25.67 22.17 -45.84
C GLN A 483 -26.21 22.28 -47.26
N ASP A 484 -26.77 23.43 -47.64
CA ASP A 484 -27.37 23.69 -48.96
C ASP A 484 -26.36 23.49 -50.10
N TYR A 485 -25.11 23.94 -49.91
CA TYR A 485 -24.07 23.89 -50.94
C TYR A 485 -23.01 22.81 -50.71
N ASN A 486 -23.13 22.03 -49.62
CA ASN A 486 -22.14 21.02 -49.22
C ASN A 486 -20.71 21.60 -49.29
N SER A 487 -20.54 22.82 -48.76
CA SER A 487 -19.33 23.63 -48.90
C SER A 487 -18.91 24.26 -47.58
N LEU A 488 -17.60 24.24 -47.29
CA LEU A 488 -17.03 24.85 -46.08
C LEU A 488 -16.49 26.26 -46.30
N ILE A 489 -16.72 26.87 -47.48
CA ILE A 489 -16.17 28.20 -47.81
C ILE A 489 -16.68 29.27 -46.84
N HIS A 490 -17.99 29.29 -46.56
CA HIS A 490 -18.57 30.29 -45.65
C HIS A 490 -18.00 30.17 -44.23
N LEU A 491 -17.86 28.93 -43.73
CA LEU A 491 -17.18 28.63 -42.46
C LEU A 491 -15.75 29.19 -42.45
N GLN A 492 -14.96 28.90 -43.49
CA GLN A 492 -13.57 29.34 -43.61
C GLN A 492 -13.44 30.87 -43.62
N THR A 493 -14.37 31.58 -44.26
CA THR A 493 -14.39 33.05 -44.28
C THR A 493 -14.61 33.63 -42.87
N ILE A 494 -15.52 33.05 -42.09
CA ILE A 494 -15.76 33.48 -40.71
C ILE A 494 -14.54 33.16 -39.84
N GLU A 495 -13.99 31.95 -39.94
CA GLU A 495 -12.79 31.53 -39.20
C GLU A 495 -11.58 32.43 -39.47
N GLN A 496 -11.35 32.81 -40.74
CA GLN A 496 -10.30 33.75 -41.11
C GLN A 496 -10.52 35.13 -40.49
N SER A 497 -11.77 35.59 -40.42
CA SER A 497 -12.14 36.88 -39.84
C SER A 497 -11.96 36.92 -38.31
N ILE A 498 -12.22 35.80 -37.62
CA ILE A 498 -12.08 35.69 -36.16
C ILE A 498 -10.70 35.17 -35.70
N GLN A 499 -9.85 34.75 -36.65
CA GLN A 499 -8.54 34.14 -36.39
C GLN A 499 -8.59 32.90 -35.47
N SER A 500 -9.71 32.18 -35.47
CA SER A 500 -9.93 30.97 -34.67
C SER A 500 -10.71 29.95 -35.50
N LYS A 501 -10.55 28.66 -35.17
CA LYS A 501 -11.22 27.56 -35.87
C LYS A 501 -12.45 27.10 -35.10
N PHE A 502 -13.51 26.75 -35.82
CA PHE A 502 -14.64 26.03 -35.24
C PHE A 502 -14.35 24.53 -35.21
N ASN A 503 -14.48 23.93 -34.03
CA ASN A 503 -14.28 22.51 -33.75
C ASN A 503 -15.57 21.70 -33.93
N ILE A 504 -16.72 22.35 -33.99
CA ILE A 504 -18.01 21.72 -34.27
C ILE A 504 -18.64 22.39 -35.49
N VAL A 505 -19.18 21.59 -36.40
CA VAL A 505 -20.00 22.09 -37.51
C VAL A 505 -21.36 21.41 -37.41
N SER A 506 -22.40 22.19 -37.12
CA SER A 506 -23.76 21.68 -36.97
C SER A 506 -24.46 21.58 -38.32
N ILE A 507 -25.23 20.52 -38.52
CA ILE A 507 -26.12 20.29 -39.66
C ILE A 507 -27.46 19.73 -39.15
N TYR A 508 -28.54 19.89 -39.92
CA TYR A 508 -29.86 19.36 -39.58
C TYR A 508 -30.19 18.19 -40.50
N GLU A 509 -30.67 17.08 -39.95
CA GLU A 509 -31.07 15.91 -40.74
C GLU A 509 -32.45 15.46 -40.29
N PHE A 510 -33.40 15.43 -41.22
CA PHE A 510 -34.75 14.92 -40.97
C PHE A 510 -34.82 13.42 -41.19
N TRP A 511 -35.76 12.75 -40.51
CA TRP A 511 -35.99 11.33 -40.73
C TRP A 511 -36.69 11.09 -42.06
N GLY A 512 -36.41 9.96 -42.72
CA GLY A 512 -37.13 9.49 -43.89
C GLY A 512 -36.28 8.59 -44.80
N PRO A 513 -36.88 7.89 -45.77
CA PRO A 513 -36.11 7.12 -46.76
C PRO A 513 -35.10 7.98 -47.53
N GLU A 514 -35.48 9.22 -47.88
CA GLU A 514 -34.62 10.15 -48.60
C GLU A 514 -33.34 10.53 -47.83
N SER A 515 -33.36 10.59 -46.49
CA SER A 515 -32.16 10.90 -45.70
C SER A 515 -31.19 9.73 -45.59
N LEU A 516 -31.64 8.49 -45.83
CA LEU A 516 -30.73 7.35 -46.01
C LEU A 516 -30.10 7.34 -47.41
N GLU A 517 -30.89 7.66 -48.44
CA GLU A 517 -30.41 7.76 -49.83
C GLU A 517 -29.41 8.91 -49.99
N ASN A 518 -29.74 10.09 -49.47
CA ASN A 518 -28.93 11.30 -49.52
C ASN A 518 -28.15 11.55 -48.22
N PHE A 519 -27.68 10.48 -47.58
CA PHE A 519 -26.93 10.60 -46.32
C PHE A 519 -25.72 11.53 -46.48
N PRO A 520 -25.45 12.46 -45.54
CA PRO A 520 -24.49 13.56 -45.69
C PRO A 520 -23.00 13.15 -45.64
N ASP A 521 -22.62 11.99 -46.18
CA ASP A 521 -21.27 11.42 -46.10
C ASP A 521 -20.18 12.39 -46.58
N GLU A 522 -20.44 13.11 -47.67
CA GLU A 522 -19.46 14.04 -48.25
C GLU A 522 -19.17 15.22 -47.30
N ILE A 523 -20.21 15.88 -46.78
CA ILE A 523 -20.04 17.02 -45.88
C ILE A 523 -19.46 16.59 -44.53
N LEU A 524 -19.91 15.47 -43.96
CA LEU A 524 -19.33 14.89 -42.74
C LEU A 524 -17.83 14.61 -42.92
N THR A 525 -17.44 14.05 -44.07
CA THR A 525 -16.04 13.77 -44.39
C THR A 525 -15.22 15.06 -44.58
N LYS A 526 -15.77 16.09 -45.23
CA LYS A 526 -15.12 17.41 -45.36
C LYS A 526 -14.90 18.07 -43.99
N ILE A 527 -15.89 18.03 -43.10
CA ILE A 527 -15.81 18.54 -41.73
C ILE A 527 -14.66 17.85 -40.97
N ALA A 528 -14.63 16.51 -41.01
CA ALA A 528 -13.57 15.74 -40.34
C ALA A 528 -12.17 16.00 -40.90
N LYS A 529 -12.01 16.09 -42.23
CA LYS A 529 -10.70 16.38 -42.87
C LYS A 529 -10.10 17.71 -42.41
N LYS A 530 -10.93 18.68 -42.04
CA LYS A 530 -10.51 19.97 -41.48
C LYS A 530 -10.13 19.90 -39.99
N GLY A 531 -10.47 18.81 -39.29
CA GLY A 531 -10.23 18.62 -37.86
C GLY A 531 -11.39 19.09 -36.97
N ALA A 532 -12.61 19.22 -37.52
CA ALA A 532 -13.83 19.52 -36.78
C ALA A 532 -14.72 18.26 -36.64
N ILE A 533 -15.65 18.29 -35.69
CA ILE A 533 -16.60 17.22 -35.38
C ILE A 533 -17.98 17.65 -35.88
N PRO A 534 -18.63 16.88 -36.78
CA PRO A 534 -19.99 17.20 -37.18
C PRO A 534 -20.96 17.01 -36.01
N MET A 535 -21.94 17.91 -35.89
CA MET A 535 -23.10 17.76 -35.02
C MET A 535 -24.35 17.60 -35.88
N ILE A 536 -25.02 16.45 -35.78
CA ILE A 536 -26.26 16.17 -36.49
C ILE A 536 -27.41 16.46 -35.54
N THR A 537 -28.18 17.51 -35.82
CA THR A 537 -29.49 17.71 -35.21
C THR A 537 -30.48 16.82 -35.96
N TRP A 538 -30.96 15.78 -35.28
CA TRP A 538 -31.68 14.68 -35.92
C TRP A 538 -33.18 14.74 -35.59
N GLU A 539 -33.97 15.12 -36.58
CA GLU A 539 -35.37 15.52 -36.43
C GLU A 539 -36.35 14.41 -36.85
N PRO A 540 -37.10 13.81 -35.90
CA PRO A 540 -37.98 12.68 -36.19
C PRO A 540 -39.34 13.11 -36.76
N TYR A 541 -39.33 13.75 -37.93
CA TYR A 541 -40.55 13.95 -38.72
C TYR A 541 -41.04 12.59 -39.23
N VAL A 542 -42.11 12.06 -38.65
CA VAL A 542 -42.59 10.70 -38.95
C VAL A 542 -43.47 10.64 -40.21
N SER A 543 -43.97 11.79 -40.68
CA SER A 543 -44.77 11.89 -41.90
C SER A 543 -43.96 11.77 -43.20
N SER A 544 -42.62 11.81 -43.11
CA SER A 544 -41.72 11.59 -44.25
C SER A 544 -41.65 10.13 -44.72
N PHE A 545 -42.16 9.19 -43.92
CA PHE A 545 -42.26 7.78 -44.27
C PHE A 545 -43.57 7.50 -45.01
N PRO A 546 -43.62 6.44 -45.86
CA PRO A 546 -44.87 6.01 -46.47
C PRO A 546 -45.99 5.80 -45.45
N GLU A 547 -47.23 6.16 -45.81
CA GLU A 547 -48.38 6.04 -44.93
C GLU A 547 -48.58 4.60 -44.43
N ARG A 548 -48.86 4.46 -43.13
CA ARG A 548 -49.00 3.16 -42.46
C ARG A 548 -50.44 2.90 -42.07
N ALA A 549 -51.01 1.81 -42.58
CA ALA A 549 -52.36 1.38 -42.22
C ALA A 549 -52.51 1.03 -40.72
N ASP A 550 -51.45 0.56 -40.07
CA ASP A 550 -51.47 0.22 -38.63
C ASP A 550 -51.36 1.44 -37.71
N ARG A 551 -50.98 2.61 -38.24
CA ARG A 551 -50.73 3.86 -37.50
C ARG A 551 -51.04 5.10 -38.38
N PRO A 552 -52.30 5.31 -38.81
CA PRO A 552 -52.66 6.41 -39.70
C PRO A 552 -52.41 7.79 -39.09
N GLU A 553 -52.31 7.90 -37.76
CA GLU A 553 -52.02 9.14 -37.04
C GLU A 553 -50.62 9.71 -37.35
N LEU A 554 -49.66 8.89 -37.80
CA LEU A 554 -48.28 9.32 -38.08
C LEU A 554 -48.19 10.29 -39.27
N ARG A 555 -49.12 10.21 -40.24
CA ARG A 555 -49.15 11.16 -41.38
C ARG A 555 -49.46 12.60 -40.95
N TYR A 556 -49.98 12.78 -39.74
CA TYR A 556 -50.25 14.07 -39.12
C TYR A 556 -49.24 14.41 -38.03
N GLU A 557 -48.08 13.73 -38.00
CA GLU A 557 -47.03 13.91 -37.00
C GLU A 557 -47.50 13.64 -35.55
N GLN A 558 -48.52 12.79 -35.38
CA GLN A 558 -49.05 12.42 -34.06
C GLN A 558 -48.49 11.08 -33.60
N LYS A 559 -48.18 10.98 -32.30
CA LYS A 559 -47.68 9.75 -31.64
C LYS A 559 -46.40 9.16 -32.24
N GLY A 560 -45.57 9.99 -32.88
CA GLY A 560 -44.29 9.58 -33.45
C GLY A 560 -43.33 8.95 -32.43
N LEU A 561 -43.18 9.54 -31.24
CA LEU A 561 -42.27 9.02 -30.20
C LEU A 561 -42.73 7.66 -29.65
N ALA A 562 -44.05 7.48 -29.49
CA ALA A 562 -44.62 6.18 -29.12
C ALA A 562 -44.28 5.11 -30.17
N ALA A 563 -44.49 5.41 -31.45
CA ALA A 563 -44.17 4.49 -32.55
C ALA A 563 -42.67 4.15 -32.63
N ILE A 564 -41.77 5.10 -32.34
CA ILE A 564 -40.33 4.84 -32.22
C ILE A 564 -40.05 3.85 -31.09
N SER A 565 -40.63 4.07 -29.90
CA SER A 565 -40.42 3.18 -28.75
C SER A 565 -40.98 1.77 -28.97
N GLU A 566 -42.03 1.64 -29.78
CA GLU A 566 -42.63 0.36 -30.21
C GLU A 566 -41.83 -0.36 -31.31
N GLY A 567 -40.74 0.24 -31.80
CA GLY A 567 -39.86 -0.33 -32.82
C GLY A 567 -40.38 -0.23 -34.25
N LYS A 568 -41.35 0.66 -34.52
CA LYS A 568 -41.96 0.82 -35.85
C LYS A 568 -40.97 1.35 -36.90
N PHE A 569 -39.89 2.00 -36.47
CA PHE A 569 -38.85 2.57 -37.32
C PHE A 569 -37.49 1.88 -37.17
N ASP A 570 -37.44 0.66 -36.61
CA ASP A 570 -36.19 -0.05 -36.33
C ASP A 570 -35.33 -0.25 -37.59
N ASP A 571 -35.93 -0.57 -38.74
CA ASP A 571 -35.18 -0.75 -40.00
C ASP A 571 -34.45 0.53 -40.44
N TYR A 572 -35.09 1.70 -40.29
CA TYR A 572 -34.47 2.99 -40.58
C TYR A 572 -33.36 3.31 -39.55
N LEU A 573 -33.65 3.12 -38.26
CA LEU A 573 -32.68 3.35 -37.18
C LEU A 573 -31.43 2.51 -37.34
N GLN A 574 -31.60 1.23 -37.69
CA GLN A 574 -30.48 0.30 -37.90
C GLN A 574 -29.64 0.74 -39.10
N GLN A 575 -30.26 1.07 -40.24
CA GLN A 575 -29.52 1.54 -41.41
C GLN A 575 -28.76 2.84 -41.18
N PHE A 576 -29.39 3.81 -40.51
CA PHE A 576 -28.74 5.07 -40.14
C PHE A 576 -27.57 4.84 -39.18
N ALA A 577 -27.77 4.02 -38.14
CA ALA A 577 -26.73 3.64 -37.19
C ALA A 577 -25.54 2.95 -37.90
N LEU A 578 -25.81 2.07 -38.87
CA LEU A 578 -24.77 1.41 -39.66
C LEU A 578 -23.97 2.38 -40.52
N LYS A 579 -24.60 3.41 -41.12
CA LYS A 579 -23.90 4.50 -41.83
C LYS A 579 -23.02 5.31 -40.88
N ILE A 580 -23.52 5.66 -39.70
CA ILE A 580 -22.73 6.36 -38.66
C ILE A 580 -21.55 5.51 -38.17
N ARG A 581 -21.74 4.19 -38.02
CA ARG A 581 -20.65 3.26 -37.69
C ARG A 581 -19.59 3.24 -38.78
N ALA A 582 -20.01 3.19 -40.05
CA ALA A 582 -19.10 3.17 -41.20
C ALA A 582 -18.29 4.48 -41.34
N TYR A 583 -18.84 5.61 -40.91
CA TYR A 583 -18.13 6.90 -40.88
C TYR A 583 -16.89 6.89 -39.94
N ASP A 584 -16.92 6.09 -38.87
CA ASP A 584 -15.85 5.77 -37.91
C ASP A 584 -15.10 6.97 -37.28
N LYS A 585 -15.63 8.19 -37.38
CA LYS A 585 -15.08 9.40 -36.75
C LYS A 585 -16.08 9.97 -35.76
N PRO A 586 -15.63 10.74 -34.75
CA PRO A 586 -16.54 11.33 -33.79
C PRO A 586 -17.65 12.13 -34.47
N VAL A 587 -18.86 12.00 -33.94
CA VAL A 587 -20.03 12.76 -34.35
C VAL A 587 -20.86 13.07 -33.11
N PHE A 588 -21.37 14.29 -33.02
CA PHE A 588 -22.39 14.64 -32.06
C PHE A 588 -23.77 14.35 -32.67
N ILE A 589 -24.67 13.73 -31.92
CA ILE A 589 -26.07 13.55 -32.34
C ILE A 589 -26.98 14.21 -31.31
N ARG A 590 -27.74 15.19 -31.77
CA ARG A 590 -28.77 15.90 -31.02
C ARG A 590 -30.13 15.43 -31.54
N PHE A 591 -30.61 14.31 -31.00
CA PHE A 591 -31.86 13.67 -31.41
C PHE A 591 -33.07 14.35 -30.77
N ALA A 592 -34.10 14.65 -31.57
CA ALA A 592 -35.38 15.18 -31.07
C ALA A 592 -35.19 16.30 -30.03
N HIS A 593 -34.50 17.37 -30.45
CA HIS A 593 -34.19 18.50 -29.58
C HIS A 593 -35.47 19.20 -29.13
N GLU A 594 -35.42 19.82 -27.96
CA GLU A 594 -36.50 20.62 -27.40
C GLU A 594 -37.85 19.86 -27.34
N PRO A 595 -37.90 18.67 -26.73
CA PRO A 595 -39.09 17.82 -26.75
C PRO A 595 -40.29 18.40 -26.01
N ASP A 596 -40.07 19.43 -25.21
CA ASP A 596 -41.02 20.18 -24.43
C ASP A 596 -41.41 21.52 -25.08
N ASN A 597 -40.83 21.86 -26.24
CA ASN A 597 -41.20 23.04 -27.04
C ASN A 597 -42.42 22.73 -27.94
N PRO A 598 -43.56 23.45 -27.77
CA PRO A 598 -44.76 23.24 -28.58
C PRO A 598 -44.60 23.46 -30.09
N ALA A 599 -43.52 24.11 -30.52
CA ALA A 599 -43.22 24.35 -31.94
C ALA A 599 -42.91 23.06 -32.72
N TYR A 600 -42.50 21.99 -32.03
CA TYR A 600 -42.12 20.74 -32.69
C TYR A 600 -43.19 19.64 -32.54
N PRO A 601 -43.36 18.79 -33.57
CA PRO A 601 -44.33 17.69 -33.51
C PRO A 601 -43.97 16.60 -32.48
N TRP A 602 -42.69 16.39 -32.17
CA TRP A 602 -42.26 15.46 -31.12
C TRP A 602 -42.48 15.99 -29.68
N SER A 603 -43.30 17.03 -29.51
CA SER A 603 -43.76 17.55 -28.23
C SER A 603 -45.21 17.13 -27.92
N LYS A 604 -45.82 17.79 -26.92
CA LYS A 604 -47.26 17.68 -26.62
C LYS A 604 -48.14 18.00 -27.84
N THR A 605 -47.68 18.84 -28.78
CA THR A 605 -48.42 19.20 -29.99
C THR A 605 -48.70 17.99 -30.89
N GLY A 606 -47.74 17.06 -31.05
CA GLY A 606 -47.96 15.78 -31.71
C GLY A 606 -48.53 14.69 -30.79
N LYS A 607 -49.19 15.08 -29.68
CA LYS A 607 -49.79 14.18 -28.69
C LYS A 607 -48.81 13.23 -28.01
N ASN A 608 -47.53 13.58 -27.91
CA ASN A 608 -46.53 12.77 -27.21
C ASN A 608 -46.47 13.09 -25.70
N THR A 609 -46.00 12.14 -24.90
CA THR A 609 -45.76 12.30 -23.45
C THR A 609 -44.27 12.30 -23.09
N PRO A 610 -43.87 12.83 -21.91
CA PRO A 610 -42.48 12.72 -21.44
C PRO A 610 -41.99 11.26 -21.33
N GLU A 611 -42.87 10.34 -20.93
CA GLU A 611 -42.59 8.90 -20.87
C GLU A 611 -42.29 8.32 -22.25
N GLU A 612 -43.09 8.68 -23.26
CA GLU A 612 -42.88 8.27 -24.66
C GLU A 612 -41.56 8.82 -25.19
N TYR A 613 -41.19 10.07 -24.86
CA TYR A 613 -39.88 10.64 -25.21
C TYR A 613 -38.72 9.87 -24.59
N LYS A 614 -38.76 9.63 -23.27
CA LYS A 614 -37.72 8.85 -22.58
C LYS A 614 -37.58 7.46 -23.19
N ALA A 615 -38.69 6.80 -23.52
CA ALA A 615 -38.68 5.47 -24.14
C ALA A 615 -38.08 5.50 -25.55
N ALA A 616 -38.49 6.46 -26.38
CA ALA A 616 -37.95 6.65 -27.74
C ALA A 616 -36.44 6.94 -27.71
N TRP A 617 -35.99 7.87 -26.87
CA TRP A 617 -34.57 8.18 -26.68
C TRP A 617 -33.75 6.94 -26.32
N ARG A 618 -34.19 6.20 -25.30
CA ARG A 618 -33.50 4.98 -24.84
C ARG A 618 -33.44 3.93 -25.94
N LYS A 619 -34.52 3.76 -26.72
CA LYS A 619 -34.58 2.82 -27.84
C LYS A 619 -33.56 3.19 -28.93
N VAL A 620 -33.46 4.47 -29.30
CA VAL A 620 -32.50 4.96 -30.28
C VAL A 620 -31.06 4.72 -29.83
N VAL A 621 -30.68 5.18 -28.63
CA VAL A 621 -29.32 5.01 -28.09
C VAL A 621 -28.95 3.54 -27.95
N SER A 622 -29.88 2.71 -27.45
CA SER A 622 -29.64 1.27 -27.28
C SER A 622 -29.48 0.54 -28.61
N THR A 623 -30.19 0.96 -29.66
CA THR A 623 -30.07 0.37 -31.01
C THR A 623 -28.69 0.66 -31.59
N PHE A 624 -28.20 1.90 -31.46
CA PHE A 624 -26.86 2.27 -31.89
C PHE A 624 -25.78 1.46 -31.14
N ALA A 625 -25.92 1.36 -29.81
CA ALA A 625 -25.02 0.57 -28.99
C ALA A 625 -25.01 -0.92 -29.37
N ALA A 626 -26.19 -1.51 -29.56
CA ALA A 626 -26.34 -2.92 -29.95
C ALA A 626 -25.68 -3.22 -31.29
N LEU A 627 -25.66 -2.27 -32.21
CA LEU A 627 -25.01 -2.37 -33.52
C LEU A 627 -23.51 -2.03 -33.49
N GLY A 628 -22.91 -1.79 -32.32
CA GLY A 628 -21.49 -1.48 -32.20
C GLY A 628 -21.09 -0.08 -32.66
N VAL A 629 -22.02 0.86 -32.70
CA VAL A 629 -21.70 2.28 -32.91
C VAL A 629 -20.98 2.81 -31.66
N HIS A 630 -19.76 3.31 -31.83
CA HIS A 630 -18.88 3.70 -30.72
C HIS A 630 -18.33 5.13 -30.82
N ASN A 631 -18.67 5.83 -31.91
CA ASN A 631 -18.16 7.16 -32.28
C ASN A 631 -19.19 8.28 -32.09
N VAL A 632 -20.33 8.01 -31.44
CA VAL A 632 -21.39 9.00 -31.20
C VAL A 632 -21.27 9.63 -29.81
N THR A 633 -21.52 10.93 -29.74
CA THR A 633 -21.76 11.68 -28.50
C THR A 633 -23.21 12.15 -28.46
N TRP A 634 -23.98 11.71 -27.48
CA TRP A 634 -25.42 12.01 -27.38
C TRP A 634 -25.68 13.31 -26.62
N ILE A 635 -26.37 14.25 -27.27
CA ILE A 635 -26.73 15.57 -26.71
C ILE A 635 -28.22 15.63 -26.43
N TRP A 636 -28.60 15.55 -25.15
CA TRP A 636 -30.00 15.74 -24.73
C TRP A 636 -30.29 17.22 -24.50
N ASN A 637 -31.26 17.79 -25.22
CA ASN A 637 -31.51 19.22 -25.27
C ASN A 637 -32.95 19.57 -24.84
N PRO A 638 -33.22 19.84 -23.56
CA PRO A 638 -34.53 20.35 -23.11
C PRO A 638 -34.73 21.84 -23.48
N TRP A 639 -35.98 22.31 -23.44
CA TRP A 639 -36.37 23.69 -23.74
C TRP A 639 -36.94 24.48 -22.56
N ASP A 640 -37.75 23.85 -21.70
CA ASP A 640 -38.40 24.46 -20.53
C ASP A 640 -37.72 23.97 -19.24
N PRO A 641 -37.13 24.86 -18.42
CA PRO A 641 -36.54 24.48 -17.14
C PRO A 641 -37.55 23.85 -16.17
N GLY A 642 -38.85 24.18 -16.30
CA GLY A 642 -39.91 23.63 -15.46
C GLY A 642 -40.17 22.14 -15.65
N THR A 643 -39.85 21.58 -16.83
CA THR A 643 -40.09 20.16 -17.16
C THR A 643 -38.80 19.33 -17.29
N PHE A 644 -37.64 19.93 -16.98
CA PHE A 644 -36.31 19.32 -17.13
C PHE A 644 -36.22 17.88 -16.60
N ASN A 645 -36.68 17.64 -15.36
CA ASN A 645 -36.61 16.31 -14.74
C ASN A 645 -37.62 15.31 -15.32
N GLU A 646 -38.70 15.78 -15.96
CA GLU A 646 -39.74 14.92 -16.54
C GLU A 646 -39.26 14.21 -17.82
N TYR A 647 -38.46 14.91 -18.63
CA TYR A 647 -37.98 14.43 -19.94
C TYR A 647 -36.59 13.77 -19.89
N TYR A 648 -35.85 13.83 -18.77
CA TYR A 648 -34.49 13.31 -18.69
C TYR A 648 -34.41 11.79 -18.96
N PRO A 649 -33.71 11.33 -20.02
CA PRO A 649 -33.66 9.90 -20.37
C PRO A 649 -32.87 9.03 -19.40
N GLY A 650 -31.96 9.63 -18.60
CA GLY A 650 -31.13 8.96 -17.60
C GLY A 650 -29.64 8.96 -17.96
N ASP A 651 -28.79 8.89 -16.93
CA ASP A 651 -27.34 9.13 -17.02
C ASP A 651 -26.57 8.24 -18.00
N GLN A 652 -27.04 7.01 -18.24
CA GLN A 652 -26.39 6.07 -19.16
C GLN A 652 -26.66 6.36 -20.64
N TYR A 653 -27.68 7.16 -20.95
CA TYR A 653 -28.13 7.45 -22.31
C TYR A 653 -27.79 8.88 -22.78
N VAL A 654 -27.18 9.70 -21.92
CA VAL A 654 -26.87 11.10 -22.20
C VAL A 654 -25.39 11.36 -21.92
N ASP A 655 -24.66 11.86 -22.91
CA ASP A 655 -23.26 12.28 -22.73
C ASP A 655 -23.18 13.77 -22.38
N TRP A 656 -23.96 14.61 -23.08
CA TRP A 656 -23.98 16.08 -22.93
C TRP A 656 -25.40 16.60 -22.74
N ILE A 657 -25.53 17.68 -21.98
CA ILE A 657 -26.76 18.46 -21.90
C ILE A 657 -26.66 19.61 -22.90
N GLY A 658 -27.54 19.64 -23.89
CA GLY A 658 -27.70 20.75 -24.83
C GLY A 658 -28.64 21.80 -24.25
N ILE A 659 -28.33 23.09 -24.38
CA ILE A 659 -29.25 24.18 -24.04
C ILE A 659 -29.29 25.18 -25.18
N THR A 660 -30.49 25.57 -25.59
CA THR A 660 -30.72 26.64 -26.55
C THR A 660 -30.70 27.98 -25.79
N SER A 661 -29.75 28.84 -26.12
CA SER A 661 -29.50 30.12 -25.46
C SER A 661 -29.54 31.25 -26.49
N LEU A 662 -30.75 31.55 -26.95
CA LEU A 662 -31.04 32.57 -27.97
C LEU A 662 -31.74 33.79 -27.34
N ASN A 663 -31.20 34.99 -27.54
CA ASN A 663 -31.83 36.24 -27.12
C ASN A 663 -32.68 36.84 -28.26
N TYR A 664 -34.00 36.63 -28.17
CA TYR A 664 -34.99 37.13 -29.14
C TYR A 664 -35.27 38.64 -29.02
N GLY A 665 -34.87 39.29 -27.92
CA GLY A 665 -35.12 40.71 -27.71
C GLY A 665 -36.61 41.08 -27.80
N LYS A 666 -36.96 42.09 -28.60
CA LYS A 666 -38.35 42.52 -28.83
C LYS A 666 -39.25 41.43 -29.46
N ALA A 667 -38.68 40.40 -30.08
CA ALA A 667 -39.43 39.29 -30.66
C ALA A 667 -39.83 38.22 -29.62
N SER A 668 -39.35 38.31 -28.37
CA SER A 668 -39.75 37.41 -27.28
C SER A 668 -41.18 37.64 -26.80
N ASP A 669 -41.77 36.67 -26.09
CA ASP A 669 -43.15 36.72 -25.56
C ASP A 669 -43.47 37.96 -24.72
N ASN A 670 -42.47 38.50 -24.02
CA ASN A 670 -42.61 39.68 -23.18
C ASN A 670 -41.87 40.91 -23.74
N GLY A 671 -41.32 40.81 -24.94
CA GLY A 671 -40.55 41.85 -25.62
C GLY A 671 -39.27 42.29 -24.89
N LYS A 672 -38.77 41.51 -23.92
CA LYS A 672 -37.63 41.90 -23.09
C LYS A 672 -36.29 41.48 -23.69
N TRP A 673 -35.31 42.37 -23.58
CA TRP A 673 -33.91 42.07 -23.78
C TRP A 673 -33.35 41.34 -22.55
N ARG A 674 -32.87 40.10 -22.71
CA ARG A 674 -32.38 39.26 -21.59
C ARG A 674 -30.88 39.02 -21.71
N SER A 675 -30.18 39.05 -20.59
CA SER A 675 -28.79 38.60 -20.48
C SER A 675 -28.67 37.08 -20.59
N PHE A 676 -27.47 36.56 -20.90
CA PHE A 676 -27.22 35.12 -20.88
C PHE A 676 -27.56 34.47 -19.53
N SER A 677 -27.22 35.13 -18.42
CA SER A 677 -27.49 34.59 -17.08
C SER A 677 -29.00 34.40 -16.85
N GLU A 678 -29.83 35.35 -17.30
CA GLU A 678 -31.30 35.23 -17.18
C GLU A 678 -31.87 34.08 -18.01
N ILE A 679 -31.24 33.72 -19.14
CA ILE A 679 -31.67 32.62 -20.01
C ILE A 679 -31.21 31.27 -19.43
N TYR A 680 -29.97 31.19 -18.93
CA TYR A 680 -29.34 29.93 -18.54
C TYR A 680 -29.52 29.54 -17.06
N ASP A 681 -29.48 30.50 -16.13
CA ASP A 681 -29.56 30.21 -14.68
C ASP A 681 -30.80 29.39 -14.26
N PRO A 682 -31.98 29.50 -14.91
CA PRO A 682 -33.13 28.65 -14.61
C PRO A 682 -32.88 27.14 -14.74
N PHE A 683 -31.96 26.71 -15.61
CA PHE A 683 -31.62 25.28 -15.77
C PHE A 683 -30.53 24.80 -14.80
N ARG A 684 -29.75 25.74 -14.26
CA ARG A 684 -28.44 25.46 -13.69
C ARG A 684 -28.50 24.52 -12.48
N SER A 685 -29.48 24.69 -11.60
CA SER A 685 -29.61 23.84 -10.41
C SER A 685 -29.76 22.36 -10.77
N ASP A 686 -30.41 22.08 -11.87
CA ASP A 686 -30.74 20.71 -12.29
C ASP A 686 -29.57 20.11 -13.06
N ILE A 687 -28.96 20.88 -13.95
CA ILE A 687 -27.71 20.54 -14.65
C ILE A 687 -26.61 20.11 -13.66
N LEU A 688 -26.39 20.92 -12.63
CA LEU A 688 -25.31 20.67 -11.66
C LEU A 688 -25.50 19.36 -10.88
N ARG A 689 -26.75 18.89 -10.73
CA ARG A 689 -27.05 17.59 -10.10
C ARG A 689 -26.65 16.41 -10.99
N MET A 690 -26.70 16.57 -12.31
CA MET A 690 -26.39 15.50 -13.28
C MET A 690 -24.89 15.30 -13.52
N LYS A 691 -24.05 16.28 -13.20
CA LYS A 691 -22.57 16.24 -13.37
C LYS A 691 -22.15 15.90 -14.82
N LYS A 692 -22.89 16.42 -15.79
CA LYS A 692 -22.61 16.29 -17.23
C LYS A 692 -22.09 17.61 -17.79
N PRO A 693 -21.25 17.59 -18.83
CA PRO A 693 -20.83 18.80 -19.54
C PRO A 693 -22.02 19.39 -20.30
N VAL A 694 -22.03 20.72 -20.41
CA VAL A 694 -23.08 21.46 -21.09
C VAL A 694 -22.57 22.01 -22.41
N MET A 695 -23.39 21.85 -23.44
CA MET A 695 -23.24 22.48 -24.75
C MET A 695 -24.35 23.52 -24.91
N LEU A 696 -24.00 24.77 -25.19
CA LEU A 696 -24.97 25.71 -25.75
C LEU A 696 -25.17 25.32 -27.22
N ALA A 697 -26.14 24.46 -27.48
CA ALA A 697 -26.34 23.81 -28.78
C ALA A 697 -26.80 24.80 -29.85
N GLU A 698 -27.41 25.90 -29.41
CA GLU A 698 -27.73 27.08 -30.19
C GLU A 698 -27.45 28.30 -29.33
N PHE A 699 -26.59 29.19 -29.80
CA PHE A 699 -26.19 30.39 -29.08
C PHE A 699 -26.14 31.60 -30.01
N GLY A 700 -26.77 32.69 -29.59
CA GLY A 700 -26.89 33.89 -30.41
C GLY A 700 -27.85 34.92 -29.84
N SER A 701 -27.87 36.09 -30.44
CA SER A 701 -28.80 37.17 -30.14
C SER A 701 -29.30 37.76 -31.45
N THR A 702 -30.49 38.35 -31.44
CA THR A 702 -30.95 39.28 -32.47
C THR A 702 -30.42 40.70 -32.18
N ASP A 703 -30.65 41.65 -33.09
CA ASP A 703 -30.45 43.10 -32.86
C ASP A 703 -31.75 43.81 -32.44
N TYR A 704 -32.78 43.05 -32.03
CA TYR A 704 -34.10 43.59 -31.75
C TYR A 704 -34.17 44.12 -30.31
N GLY A 705 -33.78 45.38 -30.10
CA GLY A 705 -33.88 46.05 -28.78
C GLY A 705 -32.59 46.15 -27.98
N GLY A 706 -31.44 45.86 -28.61
CA GLY A 706 -30.10 46.00 -28.05
C GLY A 706 -29.03 45.73 -29.10
N ASN A 707 -27.77 45.60 -28.69
CA ASN A 707 -26.64 45.33 -29.59
C ASN A 707 -26.23 43.84 -29.54
N LYS A 708 -26.38 43.13 -30.66
CA LYS A 708 -26.03 41.69 -30.79
C LYS A 708 -24.57 41.41 -30.46
N THR A 709 -23.65 42.18 -31.04
CA THR A 709 -22.19 41.98 -30.88
C THR A 709 -21.74 42.17 -29.43
N GLU A 710 -22.24 43.21 -28.77
CA GLU A 710 -21.97 43.47 -27.35
C GLU A 710 -22.53 42.37 -26.46
N TRP A 711 -23.75 41.89 -26.75
CA TRP A 711 -24.37 40.79 -26.03
C TRP A 711 -23.55 39.49 -26.15
N ILE A 712 -23.08 39.15 -27.36
CA ILE A 712 -22.24 37.97 -27.58
C ILE A 712 -20.93 38.07 -26.79
N ASN A 713 -20.22 39.20 -26.89
CA ASN A 713 -18.96 39.40 -26.18
C ASN A 713 -19.12 39.30 -24.65
N THR A 714 -20.12 39.99 -24.10
CA THR A 714 -20.41 39.97 -22.66
C THR A 714 -20.80 38.57 -22.18
N SER A 715 -21.56 37.85 -22.99
CA SER A 715 -21.99 36.48 -22.69
C SER A 715 -20.81 35.50 -22.70
N LEU A 716 -19.93 35.56 -23.69
CA LEU A 716 -18.72 34.71 -23.75
C LEU A 716 -17.80 34.93 -22.56
N GLN A 717 -17.57 36.19 -22.16
CA GLN A 717 -16.79 36.53 -20.96
C GLN A 717 -17.47 36.00 -19.69
N THR A 718 -18.79 36.15 -19.60
CA THR A 718 -19.58 35.65 -18.47
C THR A 718 -19.50 34.12 -18.37
N ILE A 719 -19.61 33.41 -19.49
CA ILE A 719 -19.49 31.94 -19.56
C ILE A 719 -18.11 31.50 -19.08
N ALA A 720 -17.04 32.09 -19.63
CA ALA A 720 -15.67 31.75 -19.26
C ALA A 720 -15.39 31.92 -17.76
N ASN A 721 -16.00 32.92 -17.12
CA ASN A 721 -15.73 33.27 -15.72
C ASN A 721 -16.67 32.59 -14.71
N LYS A 722 -17.95 32.37 -15.03
CA LYS A 722 -18.99 31.93 -14.06
C LYS A 722 -19.47 30.48 -14.26
N TYR A 723 -19.39 29.94 -15.48
CA TYR A 723 -20.09 28.72 -15.86
C TYR A 723 -19.13 27.60 -16.30
N LYS A 724 -18.41 27.02 -15.32
CA LYS A 724 -17.42 25.95 -15.56
C LYS A 724 -18.01 24.68 -16.16
N GLU A 725 -19.32 24.48 -16.02
CA GLU A 725 -20.04 23.36 -16.59
C GLU A 725 -20.28 23.45 -18.10
N VAL A 726 -20.28 24.67 -18.64
CA VAL A 726 -20.38 24.91 -20.08
C VAL A 726 -19.04 24.63 -20.70
N ARG A 727 -18.99 23.63 -21.57
CA ARG A 727 -17.78 23.16 -22.25
C ARG A 727 -17.87 23.25 -23.77
N SER A 728 -19.00 23.70 -24.29
CA SER A 728 -19.20 23.93 -25.71
C SER A 728 -20.18 25.04 -26.01
N ILE A 729 -19.95 25.79 -27.09
CA ILE A 729 -20.86 26.80 -27.64
C ILE A 729 -20.98 26.59 -29.15
N VAL A 730 -22.20 26.53 -29.68
CA VAL A 730 -22.47 26.45 -31.11
C VAL A 730 -23.24 27.70 -31.53
N PHE A 731 -22.61 28.56 -32.33
CA PHE A 731 -23.24 29.76 -32.86
C PHE A 731 -24.32 29.39 -33.87
N PHE A 732 -25.54 29.87 -33.65
CA PHE A 732 -26.65 29.69 -34.58
C PHE A 732 -26.61 30.80 -35.63
N ASN A 733 -25.85 30.61 -36.72
CA ASN A 733 -25.62 31.64 -37.74
C ASN A 733 -26.53 31.42 -38.96
N SER A 734 -27.80 31.84 -38.83
CA SER A 734 -28.82 31.69 -39.87
C SER A 734 -29.65 32.97 -40.02
N ASN A 735 -29.93 33.35 -41.27
CA ASN A 735 -30.91 34.37 -41.65
C ASN A 735 -32.17 33.75 -42.29
N LYS A 736 -32.35 32.43 -42.14
CA LYS A 736 -33.45 31.64 -42.71
C LYS A 736 -34.37 31.05 -41.64
N ASP A 737 -34.33 31.56 -40.40
CA ASP A 737 -35.14 31.05 -39.30
C ASP A 737 -36.59 31.59 -39.36
N LYS A 738 -37.56 30.68 -39.40
CA LYS A 738 -39.00 30.99 -39.50
C LYS A 738 -39.73 30.92 -38.15
N ASN A 739 -39.04 30.53 -37.08
CA ASN A 739 -39.66 30.20 -35.79
C ASN A 739 -39.92 31.45 -34.94
N TRP A 740 -40.88 32.27 -35.36
CA TRP A 740 -41.33 33.43 -34.61
C TRP A 740 -42.18 33.01 -33.40
N ILE A 741 -41.77 33.45 -32.21
CA ILE A 741 -42.50 33.19 -30.96
C ILE A 741 -43.75 34.08 -30.85
N THR A 742 -43.68 35.30 -31.39
CA THR A 742 -44.78 36.28 -31.38
C THR A 742 -45.11 36.79 -32.79
N ASN A 743 -46.20 37.54 -32.93
CA ASN A 743 -46.55 38.24 -34.18
C ASN A 743 -45.71 39.50 -34.42
N TRP A 744 -44.81 39.89 -33.51
CA TRP A 744 -43.98 41.09 -33.67
C TRP A 744 -42.92 40.89 -34.76
N ARG A 745 -42.70 41.92 -35.59
CA ARG A 745 -41.66 41.98 -36.64
C ARG A 745 -40.96 43.34 -36.60
N PRO A 746 -39.67 43.45 -37.02
CA PRO A 746 -39.00 44.74 -37.14
C PRO A 746 -39.57 45.60 -38.27
N ASP A 747 -40.04 44.98 -39.36
CA ASP A 747 -40.82 45.59 -40.44
C ASP A 747 -41.75 44.55 -41.10
N ASP A 748 -42.72 45.02 -41.89
CA ASP A 748 -43.74 44.19 -42.54
C ASP A 748 -43.18 43.22 -43.62
N SER A 749 -41.95 43.46 -44.10
CA SER A 749 -41.31 42.63 -45.12
C SER A 749 -40.46 41.50 -44.53
N THR A 750 -40.20 41.54 -43.22
CA THR A 750 -39.32 40.60 -42.53
C THR A 750 -40.01 39.24 -42.35
N GLN A 751 -39.59 38.27 -43.15
CA GLN A 751 -40.09 36.88 -43.08
C GLN A 751 -39.29 36.00 -42.11
N PHE A 752 -38.01 36.30 -41.90
CA PHE A 752 -37.08 35.46 -41.16
C PHE A 752 -36.39 36.24 -40.03
N ILE A 753 -36.01 35.53 -38.96
CA ILE A 753 -35.17 36.07 -37.90
C ILE A 753 -33.70 35.98 -38.35
N ASP A 754 -32.96 37.08 -38.19
CA ASP A 754 -31.54 37.16 -38.56
C ASP A 754 -30.61 36.99 -37.34
N TRP A 755 -30.04 35.79 -37.23
CA TRP A 755 -29.06 35.40 -36.22
C TRP A 755 -27.61 35.50 -36.71
N THR A 756 -27.37 35.96 -37.94
CA THR A 756 -26.03 35.99 -38.53
C THR A 756 -25.07 36.88 -37.73
N ILE A 757 -23.80 36.47 -37.71
CA ILE A 757 -22.70 37.23 -37.11
C ILE A 757 -22.31 38.32 -38.11
N THR A 758 -22.77 39.54 -37.86
CA THR A 758 -22.63 40.69 -38.77
C THR A 758 -21.22 41.30 -38.75
N ASP A 759 -20.52 41.25 -37.60
CA ASP A 759 -19.12 41.67 -37.46
C ASP A 759 -18.28 40.59 -36.72
N PRO A 760 -17.76 39.58 -37.45
CA PRO A 760 -16.95 38.53 -36.85
C PRO A 760 -15.68 39.06 -36.16
N LYS A 761 -15.06 40.13 -36.68
CA LYS A 761 -13.82 40.68 -36.10
C LYS A 761 -14.04 41.20 -34.68
N ALA A 762 -15.21 41.78 -34.41
CA ALA A 762 -15.56 42.32 -33.10
C ALA A 762 -15.72 41.25 -32.00
N ILE A 763 -15.94 39.97 -32.35
CA ILE A 763 -16.04 38.87 -31.38
C ILE A 763 -14.78 38.00 -31.29
N ALA A 764 -13.78 38.26 -32.14
CA ALA A 764 -12.57 37.44 -32.29
C ALA A 764 -11.81 37.23 -30.98
N ALA A 765 -11.64 38.30 -30.19
CA ALA A 765 -10.91 38.25 -28.92
C ALA A 765 -11.63 37.36 -27.88
N SER A 766 -12.95 37.51 -27.74
CA SER A 766 -13.77 36.73 -26.79
C SER A 766 -13.84 35.26 -27.20
N VAL A 767 -13.97 34.98 -28.50
CA VAL A 767 -13.92 33.61 -29.02
C VAL A 767 -12.53 32.99 -28.77
N SER A 768 -11.44 33.73 -29.02
CA SER A 768 -10.08 33.24 -28.77
C SER A 768 -9.82 32.96 -27.29
N GLN A 769 -10.34 33.80 -26.38
CA GLN A 769 -10.22 33.62 -24.94
C GLN A 769 -10.91 32.33 -24.47
N ILE A 770 -12.16 32.11 -24.89
CA ILE A 770 -12.90 30.90 -24.49
C ILE A 770 -12.37 29.64 -25.17
N SER A 771 -11.74 29.80 -26.34
CA SER A 771 -11.14 28.71 -27.12
C SER A 771 -9.67 28.41 -26.83
N ALA A 772 -9.04 29.08 -25.86
CA ALA A 772 -7.60 28.97 -25.59
C ALA A 772 -7.12 27.52 -25.29
N ASN A 773 -8.02 26.67 -24.79
CA ASN A 773 -7.76 25.25 -24.51
C ASN A 773 -8.52 24.31 -25.46
N ASN A 774 -8.86 24.77 -26.67
CA ASN A 774 -9.58 23.93 -27.64
C ASN A 774 -8.75 22.74 -28.08
N LEU A 775 -9.42 21.61 -28.23
CA LEU A 775 -8.81 20.42 -28.78
C LEU A 775 -8.91 20.43 -30.30
N VAL A 776 -7.78 20.47 -31.00
CA VAL A 776 -7.74 20.27 -32.45
C VAL A 776 -7.68 18.77 -32.72
N PHE A 777 -8.75 18.24 -33.32
CA PHE A 777 -8.84 16.83 -33.64
C PHE A 777 -7.88 16.49 -34.79
N THR A 778 -6.72 15.90 -34.48
CA THR A 778 -5.71 15.56 -35.49
C THR A 778 -5.55 14.04 -35.59
N LEU A 779 -6.29 13.42 -36.52
CA LEU A 779 -6.22 11.96 -36.79
C LEU A 779 -4.86 11.48 -37.33
N GLN A 780 -4.03 12.39 -37.85
CA GLN A 780 -2.81 12.06 -38.59
C GLN A 780 -1.68 11.47 -37.74
N SER A 781 -1.64 11.70 -36.42
CA SER A 781 -0.56 11.17 -35.56
C SER A 781 -0.75 9.70 -35.16
N LEU A 782 -1.98 9.20 -35.15
CA LEU A 782 -2.31 7.82 -34.74
C LEU A 782 -2.21 6.81 -35.88
N SER A 783 -2.42 7.25 -37.14
CA SER A 783 -2.49 6.38 -38.32
C SER A 783 -1.13 6.06 -38.98
N LYS A 784 -0.06 6.78 -38.63
CA LYS A 784 1.27 6.59 -39.27
C LYS A 784 2.09 5.41 -38.74
N GLN A 785 1.61 4.67 -37.73
CA GLN A 785 2.38 3.58 -37.12
C GLN A 785 1.92 2.16 -37.49
N THR A 786 0.83 1.98 -38.24
CA THR A 786 0.36 0.66 -38.67
C THR A 786 0.75 0.39 -40.12
N SER A 787 2.05 0.24 -40.40
CA SER A 787 2.45 -0.51 -41.59
C SER A 787 2.04 -1.97 -41.37
N ALA A 788 1.25 -2.50 -42.31
CA ALA A 788 0.81 -3.89 -42.34
C ALA A 788 2.04 -4.83 -42.38
N HIS A 789 2.53 -5.20 -41.21
CA HIS A 789 3.45 -6.32 -41.07
C HIS A 789 2.62 -7.59 -41.08
N ASN A 790 3.01 -8.57 -41.90
CA ASN A 790 2.45 -9.91 -41.90
C ASN A 790 2.53 -10.48 -40.47
N VAL A 791 1.41 -10.42 -39.75
CA VAL A 791 1.29 -10.94 -38.38
C VAL A 791 1.57 -12.44 -38.45
N ALA A 792 2.66 -12.88 -37.82
CA ALA A 792 2.94 -14.29 -37.67
C ALA A 792 1.81 -14.90 -36.83
N ILE A 793 1.01 -15.78 -37.43
CA ILE A 793 -0.07 -16.47 -36.74
C ILE A 793 0.52 -17.23 -35.55
N ASN A 794 0.02 -16.95 -34.34
CA ASN A 794 0.43 -17.67 -33.14
C ASN A 794 0.06 -19.15 -33.27
N GLN A 795 1.06 -20.03 -33.21
CA GLN A 795 0.84 -21.47 -33.40
C GLN A 795 0.06 -22.15 -32.26
N SER A 796 -0.10 -21.46 -31.12
CA SER A 796 -0.80 -22.01 -29.95
C SER A 796 -2.32 -21.87 -30.02
N VAL A 797 -2.88 -21.05 -30.93
CA VAL A 797 -4.32 -20.97 -31.17
C VAL A 797 -4.61 -21.43 -32.58
N ILE A 798 -5.31 -22.56 -32.71
CA ILE A 798 -5.61 -23.19 -34.00
C ILE A 798 -7.10 -23.29 -34.24
N GLY A 799 -7.48 -23.58 -35.50
CA GLY A 799 -8.86 -23.73 -35.91
C GLY A 799 -9.50 -22.44 -36.38
N GLY A 800 -10.82 -22.45 -36.51
CA GLY A 800 -11.63 -21.31 -36.92
C GLY A 800 -12.91 -21.23 -36.09
N PRO A 801 -13.84 -20.32 -36.43
CA PRO A 801 -15.07 -20.10 -35.67
C PRO A 801 -15.82 -21.42 -35.39
N GLY A 802 -16.07 -21.71 -34.12
CA GLY A 802 -16.74 -22.94 -33.67
C GLY A 802 -15.82 -24.15 -33.48
N ASN A 803 -14.56 -24.06 -33.89
CA ASN A 803 -13.55 -25.12 -33.76
C ASN A 803 -12.19 -24.59 -33.23
N PHE A 804 -12.17 -23.41 -32.61
CA PHE A 804 -10.95 -22.85 -32.02
C PHE A 804 -10.43 -23.74 -30.88
N GLN A 805 -9.11 -23.93 -30.82
CA GLN A 805 -8.44 -24.68 -29.77
C GLN A 805 -7.15 -23.99 -29.34
N LEU A 806 -6.93 -23.91 -28.03
CA LEU A 806 -5.63 -23.57 -27.46
C LEU A 806 -4.79 -24.85 -27.38
N VAL A 807 -3.55 -24.80 -27.80
CA VAL A 807 -2.63 -25.94 -27.83
C VAL A 807 -1.47 -25.68 -26.89
N VAL A 808 -1.22 -26.62 -25.98
CA VAL A 808 -0.09 -26.57 -25.06
C VAL A 808 0.70 -27.87 -25.20
N LYS A 809 1.99 -27.77 -25.57
CA LYS A 809 2.85 -28.94 -25.84
C LYS A 809 2.21 -29.93 -26.84
N GLY A 810 1.60 -29.40 -27.90
CA GLY A 810 0.97 -30.20 -28.96
C GLY A 810 -0.37 -30.86 -28.61
N LYS A 811 -0.95 -30.58 -27.43
CA LYS A 811 -2.24 -31.13 -27.00
C LYS A 811 -3.29 -30.03 -26.83
N PRO A 812 -4.57 -30.29 -27.16
CA PRO A 812 -5.66 -29.37 -26.86
C PRO A 812 -5.73 -29.08 -25.35
N PHE A 813 -5.84 -27.80 -25.02
CA PHE A 813 -5.87 -27.29 -23.66
C PHE A 813 -7.11 -26.42 -23.49
N TYR A 814 -7.94 -26.74 -22.50
CA TYR A 814 -9.12 -25.94 -22.15
C TYR A 814 -8.92 -25.30 -20.79
N ILE A 815 -9.09 -24.00 -20.68
CA ILE A 815 -8.76 -23.26 -19.46
C ILE A 815 -9.84 -23.51 -18.39
N LYS A 816 -9.43 -24.17 -17.31
CA LYS A 816 -10.16 -24.27 -16.04
C LYS A 816 -9.45 -23.35 -15.04
N GLY A 817 -9.78 -22.07 -15.16
CA GLY A 817 -9.03 -20.97 -14.59
C GLY A 817 -9.54 -20.48 -13.24
N ILE A 818 -8.66 -19.89 -12.44
CA ILE A 818 -8.99 -19.12 -11.23
C ILE A 818 -8.30 -17.76 -11.27
N ALA A 819 -9.04 -16.69 -10.96
CA ALA A 819 -8.45 -15.38 -10.75
C ALA A 819 -7.73 -15.35 -9.38
N TYR A 820 -6.39 -15.50 -9.40
CA TYR A 820 -5.57 -15.64 -8.19
C TYR A 820 -4.89 -14.31 -7.85
N ASN A 821 -5.58 -13.43 -7.13
CA ASN A 821 -5.08 -12.08 -6.80
C ASN A 821 -5.27 -11.71 -5.32
N PRO A 822 -4.80 -12.53 -4.35
CA PRO A 822 -5.08 -12.32 -2.93
C PRO A 822 -4.45 -11.06 -2.28
N MET A 823 -3.62 -10.28 -3.01
CA MET A 823 -2.84 -9.15 -2.43
C MET A 823 -2.58 -7.98 -3.41
N HIS A 824 -3.39 -7.82 -4.45
CA HIS A 824 -3.05 -6.88 -5.54
C HIS A 824 -3.56 -5.45 -5.37
N SER A 825 -4.39 -5.15 -4.37
CA SER A 825 -4.73 -3.77 -4.05
C SER A 825 -3.90 -3.28 -2.87
N TRP A 826 -3.40 -2.04 -2.96
CA TRP A 826 -2.83 -1.26 -1.86
C TRP A 826 -3.82 -1.08 -0.67
N ARG A 827 -5.07 -1.52 -0.85
CA ARG A 827 -6.12 -1.57 0.17
C ARG A 827 -6.26 -2.94 0.87
N ASP A 828 -5.55 -3.98 0.42
CA ASP A 828 -5.75 -5.39 0.86
C ASP A 828 -4.95 -5.78 2.14
N GLY A 829 -4.49 -4.80 2.94
CA GLY A 829 -4.05 -5.07 4.31
C GLY A 829 -2.64 -5.65 4.53
N HIS A 830 -1.66 -5.35 3.66
CA HIS A 830 -0.22 -5.42 3.99
C HIS A 830 0.37 -6.73 4.57
N TYR A 831 -0.03 -7.91 4.09
CA TYR A 831 0.71 -9.15 4.41
C TYR A 831 1.57 -9.58 3.22
N PRO A 832 2.77 -10.18 3.42
CA PRO A 832 3.52 -10.79 2.32
C PRO A 832 2.94 -12.17 1.97
N LEU A 833 2.76 -12.45 0.66
CA LEU A 833 2.34 -13.78 0.20
C LEU A 833 3.50 -14.74 0.34
N THR A 834 3.47 -15.59 1.37
CA THR A 834 4.55 -16.56 1.61
C THR A 834 4.52 -17.67 0.59
N ARG A 835 5.70 -18.24 0.27
CA ARG A 835 5.77 -19.37 -0.67
C ARG A 835 4.90 -20.56 -0.22
N LYS A 836 4.89 -20.84 1.08
CA LYS A 836 4.06 -21.91 1.66
C LYS A 836 2.57 -21.70 1.41
N GLN A 837 2.08 -20.46 1.49
CA GLN A 837 0.68 -20.15 1.17
C GLN A 837 0.40 -20.37 -0.32
N VAL A 838 1.28 -19.90 -1.21
CA VAL A 838 1.15 -20.12 -2.66
C VAL A 838 1.10 -21.62 -2.98
N ASP A 839 2.02 -22.41 -2.43
CA ASP A 839 2.06 -23.86 -2.64
C ASP A 839 0.78 -24.54 -2.12
N SER A 840 0.30 -24.16 -0.93
CA SER A 840 -0.94 -24.67 -0.37
C SER A 840 -2.15 -24.32 -1.24
N ASP A 841 -2.24 -23.08 -1.71
CA ASP A 841 -3.31 -22.61 -2.58
C ASP A 841 -3.27 -23.37 -3.90
N PHE A 842 -2.10 -23.48 -4.54
CA PHE A 842 -1.94 -24.09 -5.86
C PHE A 842 -2.19 -25.59 -5.83
N LYS A 843 -1.78 -26.26 -4.75
CA LYS A 843 -2.19 -27.63 -4.47
C LYS A 843 -3.71 -27.75 -4.42
N MET A 844 -4.39 -26.88 -3.68
CA MET A 844 -5.85 -26.89 -3.57
C MET A 844 -6.54 -26.60 -4.92
N ILE A 845 -6.02 -25.65 -5.70
CA ILE A 845 -6.47 -25.33 -7.06
C ILE A 845 -6.34 -26.55 -7.99
N LYS A 846 -5.21 -27.25 -7.92
CA LYS A 846 -4.99 -28.47 -8.71
C LYS A 846 -5.93 -29.60 -8.27
N GLU A 847 -6.09 -29.80 -6.97
CA GLU A 847 -6.98 -30.83 -6.39
C GLU A 847 -8.47 -30.60 -6.69
N MET A 848 -8.89 -29.37 -6.97
CA MET A 848 -10.24 -29.08 -7.46
C MET A 848 -10.39 -29.24 -8.98
N GLY A 849 -9.33 -29.59 -9.70
CA GLY A 849 -9.35 -29.78 -11.16
C GLY A 849 -9.05 -28.50 -11.95
N GLY A 850 -8.64 -27.42 -11.28
CA GLY A 850 -8.11 -26.22 -11.92
C GLY A 850 -6.76 -26.53 -12.59
N ASN A 851 -6.49 -25.86 -13.72
CA ASN A 851 -5.26 -26.05 -14.47
C ASN A 851 -4.53 -24.72 -14.78
N THR A 852 -5.17 -23.59 -14.53
CA THR A 852 -4.66 -22.27 -14.88
C THR A 852 -5.01 -21.26 -13.79
N ILE A 853 -4.11 -20.31 -13.53
CA ILE A 853 -4.38 -19.12 -12.74
C ILE A 853 -4.22 -17.87 -13.60
N ARG A 854 -4.99 -16.82 -13.30
CA ARG A 854 -4.86 -15.49 -13.91
C ARG A 854 -4.31 -14.50 -12.89
N ARG A 855 -3.29 -13.74 -13.31
CA ARG A 855 -2.68 -12.64 -12.56
C ARG A 855 -2.95 -11.34 -13.30
N TYR A 856 -3.31 -10.28 -12.59
CA TYR A 856 -3.65 -9.00 -13.23
C TYR A 856 -2.46 -8.08 -13.47
N HIS A 857 -1.40 -8.20 -12.69
CA HIS A 857 -0.24 -7.30 -12.77
C HIS A 857 1.03 -8.02 -12.31
N PRO A 858 2.23 -7.65 -12.83
CA PRO A 858 3.51 -8.05 -12.26
C PRO A 858 3.62 -7.74 -10.78
N SER A 859 4.33 -8.57 -10.02
CA SER A 859 4.63 -8.23 -8.63
C SER A 859 5.93 -8.87 -8.14
N ILE A 860 6.34 -8.49 -6.94
CA ILE A 860 7.50 -9.09 -6.26
C ILE A 860 7.36 -10.60 -6.04
N TYR A 861 6.14 -11.16 -6.17
CA TYR A 861 5.85 -12.59 -5.98
C TYR A 861 5.97 -13.41 -7.26
N ASP A 862 6.25 -12.81 -8.42
CA ASP A 862 6.20 -13.50 -9.71
C ASP A 862 7.09 -14.74 -9.76
N LYS A 863 8.31 -14.67 -9.21
CA LYS A 863 9.21 -15.83 -9.16
C LYS A 863 8.59 -16.98 -8.36
N ASN A 864 8.02 -16.68 -7.19
CA ASN A 864 7.38 -17.69 -6.35
C ASN A 864 6.14 -18.28 -7.02
N ILE A 865 5.31 -17.42 -7.62
CA ILE A 865 4.10 -17.83 -8.34
C ILE A 865 4.45 -18.73 -9.52
N LEU A 866 5.37 -18.32 -10.40
CA LEU A 866 5.71 -19.10 -11.58
C LEU A 866 6.37 -20.44 -11.21
N THR A 867 7.29 -20.44 -10.23
CA THR A 867 7.93 -21.66 -9.75
C THR A 867 6.93 -22.61 -9.09
N SER A 868 6.02 -22.09 -8.25
CA SER A 868 5.00 -22.91 -7.59
C SER A 868 4.00 -23.47 -8.59
N ALA A 869 3.59 -22.65 -9.57
CA ALA A 869 2.71 -23.08 -10.64
C ALA A 869 3.34 -24.22 -11.44
N GLU A 870 4.62 -24.12 -11.78
CA GLU A 870 5.36 -25.20 -12.45
C GLU A 870 5.39 -26.49 -11.61
N GLN A 871 5.73 -26.39 -10.31
CA GLN A 871 5.78 -27.54 -9.40
C GLN A 871 4.43 -28.26 -9.24
N HIS A 872 3.33 -27.51 -9.33
CA HIS A 872 1.97 -28.05 -9.20
C HIS A 872 1.29 -28.32 -10.56
N ASP A 873 2.04 -28.23 -11.66
CA ASP A 873 1.52 -28.41 -13.03
C ASP A 873 0.31 -27.49 -13.31
N LEU A 874 0.43 -26.23 -12.92
CA LEU A 874 -0.50 -25.15 -13.23
C LEU A 874 0.12 -24.19 -14.24
N LYS A 875 -0.77 -23.59 -15.04
CA LYS A 875 -0.45 -22.56 -16.02
C LYS A 875 -0.78 -21.17 -15.48
N VAL A 876 -0.11 -20.15 -16.00
CA VAL A 876 -0.31 -18.76 -15.60
C VAL A 876 -0.62 -17.91 -16.83
N VAL A 877 -1.80 -17.30 -16.82
CA VAL A 877 -2.10 -16.14 -17.67
C VAL A 877 -1.57 -14.91 -16.95
N TYR A 878 -0.46 -14.39 -17.46
CA TYR A 878 0.33 -13.34 -16.82
C TYR A 878 -0.10 -11.98 -17.37
N GLY A 879 -0.78 -11.18 -16.55
CA GLY A 879 -1.42 -9.94 -16.98
C GLY A 879 -0.65 -8.66 -16.61
N PHE A 880 -0.95 -7.61 -17.36
CA PHE A 880 -0.49 -6.24 -17.19
C PHE A 880 -1.70 -5.31 -17.12
N TRP A 881 -2.13 -4.95 -15.93
CA TRP A 881 -3.19 -3.97 -15.73
C TRP A 881 -2.66 -2.55 -15.96
N PHE A 882 -3.41 -1.77 -16.73
CA PHE A 882 -3.11 -0.38 -17.03
C PHE A 882 -4.17 0.53 -16.39
N ASP A 883 -3.73 1.60 -15.72
CA ASP A 883 -4.57 2.48 -14.91
C ASP A 883 -5.60 3.26 -15.77
N PRO A 884 -6.92 3.18 -15.49
CA PRO A 884 -7.95 3.93 -16.21
C PRO A 884 -7.97 5.44 -15.89
N ASP A 885 -7.15 5.93 -14.97
CA ASP A 885 -7.01 7.36 -14.67
C ASP A 885 -6.00 8.06 -15.60
N VAL A 886 -5.21 7.30 -16.37
CA VAL A 886 -4.21 7.82 -17.32
C VAL A 886 -4.89 8.35 -18.59
N ASP A 887 -4.50 9.55 -19.01
CA ASP A 887 -4.83 10.08 -20.32
C ASP A 887 -3.83 9.52 -21.35
N TYR A 888 -4.12 8.33 -21.89
CA TYR A 888 -3.27 7.62 -22.86
C TYR A 888 -2.98 8.42 -24.15
N TYR A 889 -3.73 9.49 -24.41
CA TYR A 889 -3.48 10.37 -25.54
C TYR A 889 -2.43 11.45 -25.22
N ARG A 890 -2.44 12.02 -24.00
CA ARG A 890 -1.53 13.11 -23.61
C ARG A 890 -0.32 12.67 -22.80
N ASP A 891 -0.45 11.66 -21.96
CA ASP A 891 0.59 11.21 -21.04
C ASP A 891 1.54 10.19 -21.69
N THR A 892 2.36 10.70 -22.61
CA THR A 892 3.30 9.87 -23.38
C THR A 892 4.39 9.23 -22.52
N LEU A 893 4.79 9.87 -21.41
CA LEU A 893 5.76 9.31 -20.48
C LEU A 893 5.19 8.08 -19.78
N LYS A 894 3.96 8.15 -19.27
CA LYS A 894 3.33 7.02 -18.61
C LYS A 894 3.08 5.84 -19.54
N VAL A 895 2.69 6.13 -20.79
CA VAL A 895 2.54 5.12 -21.84
C VAL A 895 3.89 4.42 -22.12
N GLN A 896 4.99 5.18 -22.19
CA GLN A 896 6.32 4.61 -22.41
C GLN A 896 6.78 3.74 -21.22
N GLU A 897 6.51 4.15 -19.98
CA GLU A 897 6.76 3.32 -18.78
C GLU A 897 6.03 1.97 -18.85
N TYR A 898 4.77 1.96 -19.30
CA TYR A 898 4.02 0.71 -19.47
C TYR A 898 4.62 -0.18 -20.56
N ILE A 899 5.09 0.39 -21.66
CA ILE A 899 5.74 -0.36 -22.74
C ILE A 899 7.01 -1.04 -22.21
N GLU A 900 7.87 -0.27 -21.53
CA GLU A 900 9.13 -0.79 -20.98
C GLU A 900 8.90 -1.87 -19.92
N LEU A 901 7.92 -1.68 -19.03
CA LEU A 901 7.54 -2.66 -18.02
C LEU A 901 7.11 -3.99 -18.66
N VAL A 902 6.27 -3.95 -19.70
CA VAL A 902 5.81 -5.16 -20.38
C VAL A 902 6.98 -5.90 -21.03
N GLU A 903 7.83 -5.19 -21.77
CA GLU A 903 8.99 -5.78 -22.44
C GLU A 903 9.97 -6.41 -21.45
N GLU A 904 10.27 -5.73 -20.34
CA GLU A 904 11.15 -6.24 -19.30
C GLU A 904 10.64 -7.58 -18.73
N LYS A 905 9.34 -7.67 -18.40
CA LYS A 905 8.77 -8.89 -17.82
C LYS A 905 8.63 -10.01 -18.84
N VAL A 906 8.30 -9.70 -20.09
CA VAL A 906 8.21 -10.69 -21.17
C VAL A 906 9.58 -11.30 -21.44
N ILE A 907 10.63 -10.48 -21.59
CA ILE A 907 12.01 -10.96 -21.76
C ILE A 907 12.42 -11.85 -20.58
N LYS A 908 12.07 -11.43 -19.36
CA LYS A 908 12.45 -12.15 -18.14
C LYS A 908 11.75 -13.50 -17.98
N PHE A 909 10.49 -13.63 -18.40
CA PHE A 909 9.66 -14.80 -18.08
C PHE A 909 9.18 -15.61 -19.29
N ARG A 910 9.53 -15.22 -20.53
CA ARG A 910 9.22 -16.00 -21.76
C ARG A 910 9.73 -17.44 -21.72
N ASP A 911 10.80 -17.73 -20.99
CA ASP A 911 11.34 -19.09 -20.91
C ASP A 911 10.68 -19.92 -19.79
N SER A 912 9.79 -19.32 -18.99
CA SER A 912 9.08 -20.03 -17.92
C SER A 912 8.04 -20.98 -18.51
N PRO A 913 8.09 -22.29 -18.18
CA PRO A 913 7.12 -23.26 -18.66
C PRO A 913 5.73 -23.08 -18.02
N ALA A 914 5.62 -22.31 -16.93
CA ALA A 914 4.35 -22.02 -16.27
C ALA A 914 3.53 -20.96 -17.04
N VAL A 915 4.16 -20.00 -17.71
CA VAL A 915 3.45 -18.96 -18.48
C VAL A 915 2.72 -19.59 -19.66
N LEU A 916 1.41 -19.34 -19.76
CA LEU A 916 0.54 -19.80 -20.84
C LEU A 916 0.28 -18.72 -21.87
N ALA A 917 0.01 -17.51 -21.40
CA ALA A 917 -0.36 -16.38 -22.24
C ALA A 917 -0.06 -15.05 -21.53
N TRP A 918 0.07 -13.99 -22.30
CA TRP A 918 0.25 -12.62 -21.81
C TRP A 918 -1.07 -11.86 -21.92
N THR A 919 -1.54 -11.21 -20.86
CA THR A 919 -2.76 -10.39 -20.91
C THR A 919 -2.44 -8.91 -20.82
N LEU A 920 -2.90 -8.12 -21.79
CA LEU A 920 -2.74 -6.68 -21.84
C LEU A 920 -4.06 -6.01 -21.44
N GLY A 921 -4.03 -5.24 -20.35
CA GLY A 921 -5.19 -4.56 -19.79
C GLY A 921 -6.09 -5.45 -18.94
N ASN A 922 -6.94 -4.78 -18.15
CA ASN A 922 -8.08 -5.41 -17.46
C ASN A 922 -9.17 -4.34 -17.26
N GLU A 923 -10.21 -4.41 -18.09
CA GLU A 923 -11.34 -3.48 -18.14
C GLU A 923 -10.97 -2.01 -18.41
N THR A 924 -9.70 -1.70 -18.63
CA THR A 924 -9.17 -0.33 -18.73
C THR A 924 -9.95 0.49 -19.76
N SER A 925 -10.17 -0.06 -20.97
CA SER A 925 -10.96 0.62 -22.03
C SER A 925 -12.36 1.02 -21.58
N GLY A 926 -13.07 0.10 -20.90
CA GLY A 926 -14.40 0.33 -20.35
C GLY A 926 -14.37 1.37 -19.23
N LEU A 927 -13.41 1.24 -18.31
CA LEU A 927 -13.28 2.06 -17.10
C LEU A 927 -12.86 3.51 -17.37
N LEU A 928 -12.21 3.81 -18.50
CA LEU A 928 -11.89 5.20 -18.93
C LEU A 928 -13.13 6.11 -18.91
N LYS A 929 -14.34 5.57 -19.14
CA LYS A 929 -15.61 6.32 -19.08
C LYS A 929 -15.90 6.94 -17.71
N LYS A 930 -15.23 6.50 -16.64
CA LYS A 930 -15.37 7.09 -15.29
C LYS A 930 -14.64 8.43 -15.18
N LYS A 931 -13.65 8.69 -16.04
CA LYS A 931 -12.79 9.87 -16.00
C LYS A 931 -12.91 10.79 -17.20
N PHE A 932 -13.20 10.23 -18.37
CA PHE A 932 -13.31 10.97 -19.62
C PHE A 932 -14.73 10.89 -20.17
N ASN A 933 -15.20 11.96 -20.81
CA ASN A 933 -16.50 12.03 -21.50
C ASN A 933 -16.31 11.99 -23.02
N GLN A 934 -17.32 11.51 -23.74
CA GLN A 934 -17.37 11.65 -25.19
C GLN A 934 -17.34 13.14 -25.61
N PRO A 935 -16.79 13.50 -26.78
CA PRO A 935 -16.10 12.64 -27.74
C PRO A 935 -14.64 12.34 -27.36
N TYR A 936 -14.09 13.02 -26.35
CA TYR A 936 -12.68 12.87 -25.95
C TYR A 936 -12.35 11.46 -25.45
N LEU A 937 -13.29 10.82 -24.76
CA LEU A 937 -13.20 9.42 -24.36
C LEU A 937 -12.85 8.49 -25.53
N GLY A 938 -13.46 8.70 -26.72
CA GLY A 938 -13.12 7.95 -27.92
C GLY A 938 -11.67 8.11 -28.36
N ILE A 939 -11.08 9.31 -28.22
CA ILE A 939 -9.67 9.58 -28.52
C ILE A 939 -8.76 8.82 -27.56
N VAL A 940 -9.02 8.95 -26.26
CA VAL A 940 -8.21 8.29 -25.22
C VAL A 940 -8.30 6.77 -25.38
N ARG A 941 -9.48 6.22 -25.70
CA ARG A 941 -9.66 4.79 -26.01
C ARG A 941 -8.88 4.36 -27.25
N ARG A 942 -8.91 5.10 -28.35
CA ARG A 942 -8.12 4.76 -29.56
C ARG A 942 -6.61 4.82 -29.29
N ALA A 943 -6.14 5.79 -28.51
CA ALA A 943 -4.73 5.87 -28.09
C ALA A 943 -4.34 4.66 -27.22
N TYR A 944 -5.20 4.28 -26.26
CA TYR A 944 -5.03 3.08 -25.46
C TYR A 944 -4.98 1.80 -26.32
N ILE A 945 -5.93 1.60 -27.24
CA ILE A 945 -5.94 0.42 -28.13
C ILE A 945 -4.72 0.40 -29.05
N SER A 946 -4.24 1.56 -29.51
CA SER A 946 -3.01 1.66 -30.30
C SER A 946 -1.77 1.24 -29.50
N MET A 947 -1.71 1.59 -28.21
CA MET A 947 -0.68 1.09 -27.30
C MET A 947 -0.78 -0.44 -27.14
N ILE A 948 -1.99 -0.98 -26.99
CA ILE A 948 -2.22 -2.43 -26.88
C ILE A 948 -1.76 -3.17 -28.14
N GLU A 949 -2.07 -2.66 -29.33
CA GLU A 949 -1.59 -3.24 -30.60
C GLU A 949 -0.06 -3.23 -30.69
N LYS A 950 0.57 -2.08 -30.38
CA LYS A 950 2.03 -1.97 -30.35
C LYS A 950 2.64 -2.99 -29.38
N LEU A 951 2.06 -3.14 -28.19
CA LEU A 951 2.52 -4.10 -27.19
C LEU A 951 2.33 -5.55 -27.67
N ALA A 952 1.20 -5.88 -28.28
CA ALA A 952 0.95 -7.22 -28.82
C ALA A 952 1.99 -7.60 -29.89
N GLN A 953 2.26 -6.71 -30.84
CA GLN A 953 3.32 -6.89 -31.85
C GLN A 953 4.70 -7.09 -31.20
N ARG A 954 5.03 -6.27 -30.19
CA ARG A 954 6.30 -6.39 -29.45
C ARG A 954 6.41 -7.71 -28.70
N ILE A 955 5.32 -8.17 -28.08
CA ILE A 955 5.30 -9.47 -27.40
C ILE A 955 5.51 -10.60 -28.40
N HIS A 956 4.81 -10.63 -29.53
CA HIS A 956 5.03 -11.66 -30.55
C HIS A 956 6.46 -11.67 -31.09
N ALA A 957 7.11 -10.51 -31.21
CA ALA A 957 8.52 -10.44 -31.58
C ALA A 957 9.48 -11.00 -30.51
N LEU A 958 9.11 -10.90 -29.23
CA LEU A 958 9.94 -11.33 -28.09
C LEU A 958 9.65 -12.76 -27.62
N ASP A 959 8.41 -13.22 -27.75
CA ASP A 959 7.86 -14.52 -27.37
C ASP A 959 6.79 -14.98 -28.40
N PRO A 960 7.21 -15.55 -29.55
CA PRO A 960 6.28 -15.94 -30.62
C PRO A 960 5.42 -17.17 -30.29
N ASN A 961 5.74 -17.89 -29.20
CA ASN A 961 5.11 -19.17 -28.89
C ASN A 961 3.82 -19.04 -28.07
N ARG A 962 3.55 -17.88 -27.47
CA ARG A 962 2.44 -17.69 -26.53
C ARG A 962 1.46 -16.64 -27.00
N PRO A 963 0.15 -16.90 -26.85
CA PRO A 963 -0.85 -15.94 -27.31
C PRO A 963 -0.88 -14.71 -26.41
N VAL A 964 -1.30 -13.59 -27.01
CA VAL A 964 -1.60 -12.32 -26.36
C VAL A 964 -3.10 -12.17 -26.23
N ILE A 965 -3.53 -11.82 -25.03
CA ILE A 965 -4.93 -11.71 -24.61
C ILE A 965 -5.21 -10.25 -24.25
N THR A 966 -6.41 -9.75 -24.52
CA THR A 966 -6.93 -8.54 -23.87
C THR A 966 -8.04 -8.90 -22.87
N ALA A 967 -8.37 -8.05 -21.90
CA ALA A 967 -9.50 -8.28 -21.00
C ALA A 967 -10.43 -7.04 -20.96
N LEU A 968 -11.65 -7.21 -21.48
CA LEU A 968 -12.66 -6.17 -21.66
C LEU A 968 -13.77 -6.27 -20.59
N GLU A 969 -14.43 -5.14 -20.32
CA GLU A 969 -15.60 -5.06 -19.44
C GLU A 969 -16.86 -5.47 -20.22
N HIS A 970 -17.66 -6.40 -19.70
CA HIS A 970 -18.99 -6.63 -20.27
C HIS A 970 -19.95 -5.51 -19.85
N SER A 971 -20.07 -4.49 -20.70
CA SER A 971 -21.06 -3.41 -20.57
C SER A 971 -21.86 -3.24 -21.85
N TRP A 972 -22.84 -2.34 -21.85
CA TRP A 972 -23.62 -1.99 -23.06
C TRP A 972 -22.74 -1.45 -24.21
N GLN A 973 -21.49 -1.05 -23.93
CA GLN A 973 -20.52 -0.57 -24.90
C GLN A 973 -19.67 -1.69 -25.53
N LEU A 974 -19.75 -2.93 -25.02
CA LEU A 974 -18.94 -4.06 -25.49
C LEU A 974 -19.01 -4.28 -27.01
N PRO A 975 -20.19 -4.19 -27.69
CA PRO A 975 -20.25 -4.30 -29.15
C PRO A 975 -19.31 -3.32 -29.87
N GLY A 976 -19.28 -2.06 -29.42
CA GLY A 976 -18.42 -1.02 -29.97
C GLY A 976 -16.93 -1.22 -29.65
N GLU A 977 -16.63 -1.76 -28.48
CA GLU A 977 -15.25 -2.14 -28.12
C GLU A 977 -14.77 -3.30 -28.99
N LEU A 978 -15.59 -4.33 -29.22
CA LEU A 978 -15.25 -5.45 -30.11
C LEU A 978 -14.95 -4.97 -31.53
N VAL A 979 -15.78 -4.07 -32.09
CA VAL A 979 -15.52 -3.44 -33.39
C VAL A 979 -14.17 -2.70 -33.38
N SER A 980 -13.91 -1.89 -32.35
CA SER A 980 -12.66 -1.11 -32.25
C SER A 980 -11.42 -2.01 -32.15
N TYR A 981 -11.47 -3.07 -31.35
CA TYR A 981 -10.35 -4.02 -31.20
C TYR A 981 -10.15 -4.88 -32.44
N HIS A 982 -11.23 -5.25 -33.15
CA HIS A 982 -11.13 -5.96 -34.42
C HIS A 982 -10.40 -5.11 -35.48
N GLN A 983 -10.65 -3.81 -35.50
CA GLN A 983 -10.04 -2.87 -36.46
C GLN A 983 -8.63 -2.41 -36.08
N LEU A 984 -8.41 -2.08 -34.80
CA LEU A 984 -7.22 -1.35 -34.36
C LEU A 984 -6.18 -2.21 -33.62
N ALA A 985 -6.57 -3.40 -33.13
CA ALA A 985 -5.67 -4.31 -32.44
C ALA A 985 -5.73 -5.74 -32.99
N PRO A 986 -5.44 -5.95 -34.29
CA PRO A 986 -5.49 -7.27 -34.93
C PRO A 986 -4.44 -8.24 -34.38
N SER A 987 -3.36 -7.77 -33.74
CA SER A 987 -2.31 -8.63 -33.18
C SER A 987 -2.69 -9.26 -31.82
N ILE A 988 -3.87 -8.98 -31.28
CA ILE A 988 -4.41 -9.71 -30.12
C ILE A 988 -4.98 -11.05 -30.59
N ASP A 989 -4.53 -12.15 -30.00
CA ASP A 989 -4.93 -13.52 -30.39
C ASP A 989 -6.27 -13.95 -29.79
N ILE A 990 -6.58 -13.52 -28.56
CA ILE A 990 -7.78 -13.94 -27.80
C ILE A 990 -8.43 -12.73 -27.12
N ILE A 991 -9.75 -12.61 -27.25
CA ILE A 991 -10.53 -11.60 -26.52
C ILE A 991 -10.99 -12.16 -25.18
N GLY A 992 -10.52 -11.60 -24.07
CA GLY A 992 -11.04 -11.87 -22.74
C GLY A 992 -12.18 -10.92 -22.39
N ILE A 993 -13.25 -11.45 -21.79
CA ILE A 993 -14.41 -10.67 -21.36
C ILE A 993 -14.73 -10.99 -19.89
N ASN A 994 -14.74 -9.97 -19.05
CA ASN A 994 -15.19 -10.05 -17.66
C ASN A 994 -16.73 -9.94 -17.63
N SER A 995 -17.42 -11.00 -17.20
CA SER A 995 -18.88 -11.11 -17.31
C SER A 995 -19.47 -11.87 -16.12
N TYR A 996 -20.36 -11.20 -15.36
CA TYR A 996 -20.81 -11.67 -14.02
C TYR A 996 -22.32 -11.90 -13.87
N TYR A 997 -23.11 -11.43 -14.83
CA TYR A 997 -24.58 -11.57 -14.77
C TYR A 997 -25.02 -12.57 -15.83
N ASP A 998 -26.03 -13.38 -15.53
CA ASP A 998 -26.60 -14.38 -16.45
C ASP A 998 -27.02 -13.73 -17.79
N GLU A 999 -27.65 -12.56 -17.71
CA GLU A 999 -28.12 -11.76 -18.85
C GLU A 999 -26.97 -11.19 -19.70
N GLN A 1000 -25.79 -11.03 -19.10
CA GLN A 1000 -24.59 -10.61 -19.80
C GLN A 1000 -23.88 -11.83 -20.40
N ILE A 1001 -23.45 -12.78 -19.56
CA ILE A 1001 -22.59 -13.88 -19.99
C ILE A 1001 -23.24 -14.75 -21.07
N SER A 1002 -24.57 -14.91 -21.04
CA SER A 1002 -25.34 -15.62 -22.07
C SER A 1002 -25.21 -15.01 -23.47
N LYS A 1003 -24.97 -13.69 -23.58
CA LYS A 1003 -24.85 -12.95 -24.84
C LYS A 1003 -23.43 -12.88 -25.38
N VAL A 1004 -22.41 -13.27 -24.61
CA VAL A 1004 -21.00 -13.11 -25.01
C VAL A 1004 -20.73 -13.82 -26.34
N LYS A 1005 -21.21 -15.07 -26.49
CA LYS A 1005 -21.01 -15.84 -27.72
C LYS A 1005 -21.58 -15.10 -28.94
N SER A 1006 -22.83 -14.62 -28.86
CA SER A 1006 -23.47 -13.94 -29.99
C SER A 1006 -22.75 -12.65 -30.35
N LEU A 1007 -22.40 -11.84 -29.34
CA LEU A 1007 -21.69 -10.57 -29.53
C LEU A 1007 -20.33 -10.77 -30.19
N VAL A 1008 -19.50 -11.69 -29.68
CA VAL A 1008 -18.18 -11.95 -30.28
C VAL A 1008 -18.34 -12.50 -31.70
N THR A 1009 -19.29 -13.41 -31.96
CA THR A 1009 -19.51 -13.93 -33.32
C THR A 1009 -20.02 -12.88 -34.30
N GLU A 1010 -20.69 -11.84 -33.81
CA GLU A 1010 -21.22 -10.75 -34.64
C GLU A 1010 -20.12 -9.72 -34.97
N PHE A 1011 -19.36 -9.29 -33.97
CA PHE A 1011 -18.44 -8.16 -34.10
C PHE A 1011 -16.96 -8.54 -34.27
N ASP A 1012 -16.56 -9.76 -33.89
CA ASP A 1012 -15.18 -10.23 -34.00
C ASP A 1012 -15.08 -11.77 -34.11
N LYS A 1013 -15.71 -12.33 -35.15
CA LYS A 1013 -15.70 -13.78 -35.38
C LYS A 1013 -14.32 -14.37 -35.65
N SER A 1014 -13.33 -13.53 -35.98
CA SER A 1014 -12.00 -13.96 -36.44
C SER A 1014 -11.15 -14.58 -35.34
N ARG A 1015 -11.52 -14.33 -34.07
CA ARG A 1015 -10.76 -14.75 -32.89
C ARG A 1015 -11.63 -15.52 -31.91
N PRO A 1016 -11.05 -16.45 -31.14
CA PRO A 1016 -11.74 -17.00 -29.99
C PRO A 1016 -11.83 -15.98 -28.85
N TYR A 1017 -12.71 -16.28 -27.90
CA TYR A 1017 -12.77 -15.55 -26.63
C TYR A 1017 -12.49 -16.44 -25.43
N ILE A 1018 -12.26 -15.81 -24.28
CA ILE A 1018 -12.31 -16.45 -22.97
C ILE A 1018 -13.22 -15.64 -22.05
N ILE A 1019 -13.88 -16.30 -21.11
CA ILE A 1019 -14.51 -15.58 -19.99
C ILE A 1019 -13.42 -15.29 -18.95
N SER A 1020 -12.82 -14.10 -19.04
CA SER A 1020 -11.64 -13.75 -18.25
C SER A 1020 -11.93 -13.59 -16.76
N GLU A 1021 -13.20 -13.39 -16.39
CA GLU A 1021 -13.77 -13.43 -15.03
C GLU A 1021 -15.27 -13.80 -15.10
N PHE A 1022 -15.73 -14.72 -14.25
CA PHE A 1022 -17.15 -15.03 -13.99
C PHE A 1022 -17.37 -15.40 -12.52
N GLY A 1023 -18.60 -15.30 -12.03
CA GLY A 1023 -18.91 -15.52 -10.62
C GLY A 1023 -20.27 -14.93 -10.22
N PRO A 1024 -20.46 -14.60 -8.93
CA PRO A 1024 -21.69 -13.99 -8.45
C PRO A 1024 -22.02 -12.68 -9.17
N SER A 1025 -23.31 -12.33 -9.19
CA SER A 1025 -23.82 -11.07 -9.73
C SER A 1025 -23.03 -9.88 -9.18
N GLY A 1026 -22.56 -9.01 -10.08
CA GLY A 1026 -21.89 -7.78 -9.67
C GLY A 1026 -22.83 -6.84 -8.88
N TYR A 1027 -22.32 -6.08 -7.93
CA TYR A 1027 -23.12 -5.13 -7.14
C TYR A 1027 -23.30 -3.75 -7.81
N TRP A 1028 -22.60 -3.50 -8.91
CA TRP A 1028 -22.46 -2.16 -9.51
C TRP A 1028 -23.55 -1.83 -10.54
N ASN A 1029 -24.34 -2.81 -11.01
CA ASN A 1029 -25.43 -2.57 -11.95
C ASN A 1029 -26.80 -2.72 -11.26
N PRO A 1030 -27.51 -1.60 -10.98
CA PRO A 1030 -28.81 -1.63 -10.31
C PRO A 1030 -29.90 -2.44 -11.01
N GLU A 1031 -29.80 -2.66 -12.33
CA GLU A 1031 -30.77 -3.46 -13.09
C GLU A 1031 -30.69 -4.95 -12.76
N TYR A 1032 -29.51 -5.44 -12.37
CA TYR A 1032 -29.23 -6.85 -12.09
C TYR A 1032 -28.94 -7.13 -10.62
N THR A 1033 -28.99 -6.10 -9.77
CA THR A 1033 -28.64 -6.21 -8.35
C THR A 1033 -29.88 -6.19 -7.47
N THR A 1034 -29.96 -7.07 -6.49
CA THR A 1034 -31.10 -7.13 -5.56
C THR A 1034 -30.96 -6.07 -4.47
N ILE A 1035 -32.02 -5.27 -4.29
CA ILE A 1035 -32.14 -4.31 -3.19
C ILE A 1035 -33.37 -4.62 -2.34
N ASP A 1036 -33.28 -4.37 -1.04
CA ASP A 1036 -34.42 -4.52 -0.14
C ASP A 1036 -35.42 -3.35 -0.25
N LYS A 1037 -36.50 -3.40 0.54
CA LYS A 1037 -37.54 -2.34 0.58
C LYS A 1037 -37.01 -0.95 0.98
N ASN A 1038 -35.83 -0.88 1.61
CA ASN A 1038 -35.16 0.35 2.02
C ASN A 1038 -34.10 0.80 0.99
N LYS A 1039 -34.03 0.14 -0.17
CA LYS A 1039 -33.01 0.31 -1.21
C LYS A 1039 -31.59 -0.05 -0.74
N GLU A 1040 -31.47 -0.98 0.20
CA GLU A 1040 -30.17 -1.48 0.67
C GLU A 1040 -29.72 -2.68 -0.16
N LEU A 1041 -28.42 -2.74 -0.43
CA LEU A 1041 -27.79 -3.80 -1.20
C LEU A 1041 -27.92 -5.15 -0.47
N VAL A 1042 -28.59 -6.11 -1.12
CA VAL A 1042 -28.73 -7.48 -0.64
C VAL A 1042 -27.61 -8.31 -1.25
N GLU A 1043 -26.82 -8.95 -0.39
CA GLU A 1043 -25.76 -9.87 -0.81
C GLU A 1043 -26.31 -11.30 -0.88
N GLU A 1044 -26.01 -12.03 -1.95
CA GLU A 1044 -26.37 -13.44 -2.06
C GLU A 1044 -25.68 -14.29 -0.98
N ASP A 1045 -26.37 -15.32 -0.50
CA ASP A 1045 -25.73 -16.29 0.38
C ASP A 1045 -24.76 -17.21 -0.40
N ASP A 1046 -23.81 -17.81 0.31
CA ASP A 1046 -22.75 -18.61 -0.32
C ASP A 1046 -23.25 -19.81 -1.13
N ILE A 1047 -24.43 -20.36 -0.84
CA ILE A 1047 -25.00 -21.46 -1.63
C ILE A 1047 -25.51 -20.93 -2.97
N GLN A 1048 -26.24 -19.82 -2.97
CA GLN A 1048 -26.67 -19.15 -4.21
C GLN A 1048 -25.46 -18.76 -5.08
N LYS A 1049 -24.41 -18.19 -4.46
CA LYS A 1049 -23.16 -17.89 -5.16
C LYS A 1049 -22.55 -19.14 -5.80
N ALA A 1050 -22.50 -20.26 -5.08
CA ALA A 1050 -21.98 -21.53 -5.59
C ALA A 1050 -22.79 -22.10 -6.77
N GLU A 1051 -24.12 -21.96 -6.73
CA GLU A 1051 -25.02 -22.32 -7.83
C GLU A 1051 -24.76 -21.47 -9.07
N LEU A 1052 -24.54 -20.15 -8.91
CA LEU A 1052 -24.22 -19.24 -10.02
C LEU A 1052 -22.91 -19.63 -10.73
N TYR A 1053 -21.81 -19.84 -9.99
CA TYR A 1053 -20.56 -20.33 -10.59
C TYR A 1053 -20.75 -21.61 -11.41
N THR A 1054 -21.52 -22.55 -10.88
CA THR A 1054 -21.79 -23.84 -11.54
C THR A 1054 -22.61 -23.64 -12.79
N LYS A 1055 -23.68 -22.84 -12.71
CA LYS A 1055 -24.57 -22.51 -13.84
C LYS A 1055 -23.78 -21.85 -14.96
N GLU A 1056 -23.01 -20.81 -14.63
CA GLU A 1056 -22.24 -20.04 -15.61
C GLU A 1056 -21.17 -20.89 -16.30
N TRP A 1057 -20.46 -21.72 -15.53
CA TRP A 1057 -19.48 -22.64 -16.07
C TRP A 1057 -20.10 -23.61 -17.09
N HIS A 1058 -21.21 -24.27 -16.75
CA HIS A 1058 -21.80 -25.26 -17.65
C HIS A 1058 -22.47 -24.60 -18.86
N ASN A 1059 -23.31 -23.59 -18.63
CA ASN A 1059 -24.20 -23.05 -19.65
C ASN A 1059 -23.49 -22.14 -20.65
N TYR A 1060 -22.43 -21.43 -20.23
CA TYR A 1060 -21.83 -20.36 -21.04
C TYR A 1060 -20.31 -20.47 -21.18
N VAL A 1061 -19.61 -21.07 -20.21
CA VAL A 1061 -18.19 -21.35 -20.41
C VAL A 1061 -18.02 -22.61 -21.23
N LEU A 1062 -18.45 -23.77 -20.73
CA LEU A 1062 -18.22 -25.07 -21.34
C LEU A 1062 -19.06 -25.33 -22.59
N ASN A 1063 -20.35 -24.95 -22.58
CA ASN A 1063 -21.27 -25.20 -23.69
C ASN A 1063 -20.85 -24.50 -25.01
N TYR A 1064 -20.08 -23.42 -24.93
CA TYR A 1064 -19.58 -22.67 -26.09
C TYR A 1064 -18.13 -23.00 -26.46
N LYS A 1065 -17.62 -24.16 -26.01
CA LYS A 1065 -16.31 -24.67 -26.42
C LYS A 1065 -16.16 -24.68 -27.94
N GLY A 1066 -15.03 -24.18 -28.44
CA GLY A 1066 -14.78 -23.99 -29.88
C GLY A 1066 -15.02 -22.55 -30.38
N TYR A 1067 -15.80 -21.76 -29.63
CA TYR A 1067 -15.76 -20.29 -29.69
C TYR A 1067 -15.03 -19.73 -28.47
N ASN A 1068 -15.34 -20.31 -27.31
CA ASN A 1068 -14.70 -20.06 -26.03
C ASN A 1068 -13.55 -21.05 -25.78
N LEU A 1069 -12.41 -20.57 -25.27
CA LEU A 1069 -11.25 -21.39 -24.88
C LEU A 1069 -11.18 -21.69 -23.37
N GLY A 1070 -12.12 -21.18 -22.58
CA GLY A 1070 -12.31 -21.49 -21.16
C GLY A 1070 -12.70 -20.28 -20.33
N GLY A 1071 -12.47 -20.35 -19.01
CA GLY A 1071 -12.80 -19.23 -18.15
C GLY A 1071 -12.17 -19.25 -16.77
N PHE A 1072 -12.27 -18.12 -16.09
CA PHE A 1072 -11.68 -17.91 -14.76
C PHE A 1072 -12.73 -17.58 -13.71
N ALA A 1073 -12.86 -18.46 -12.72
CA ALA A 1073 -13.72 -18.19 -11.57
C ALA A 1073 -13.14 -17.03 -10.73
N PHE A 1074 -13.92 -15.96 -10.55
CA PHE A 1074 -13.54 -14.76 -9.82
C PHE A 1074 -14.18 -14.71 -8.43
N SER A 1075 -13.42 -14.82 -7.34
CA SER A 1075 -11.97 -14.82 -7.20
C SER A 1075 -11.50 -15.87 -6.21
N TRP A 1076 -10.20 -16.18 -6.17
CA TRP A 1076 -9.67 -17.20 -5.27
C TRP A 1076 -10.03 -16.97 -3.79
N LYS A 1077 -10.01 -15.71 -3.34
CA LYS A 1077 -10.10 -15.32 -1.94
C LYS A 1077 -11.02 -14.11 -1.78
N ASP A 1078 -11.75 -14.02 -0.67
CA ASP A 1078 -12.57 -12.87 -0.34
C ASP A 1078 -11.80 -11.55 -0.52
N ARG A 1079 -12.42 -10.61 -1.23
CA ARG A 1079 -11.90 -9.25 -1.44
C ARG A 1079 -12.86 -8.25 -0.82
N TYR A 1080 -12.33 -7.13 -0.33
CA TYR A 1080 -13.14 -6.00 0.15
C TYR A 1080 -13.69 -5.21 -1.05
N GLU A 1081 -14.58 -5.86 -1.79
CA GLU A 1081 -15.16 -5.37 -3.04
C GLU A 1081 -16.64 -5.75 -3.07
N GLY A 1082 -17.52 -4.76 -3.18
CA GLY A 1082 -18.97 -4.97 -3.02
C GLY A 1082 -19.35 -5.13 -1.55
N THR A 1083 -18.88 -6.16 -0.86
CA THR A 1083 -18.93 -6.36 0.61
C THR A 1083 -17.66 -7.12 1.05
N ALA A 1084 -17.53 -7.49 2.33
CA ALA A 1084 -16.39 -8.29 2.78
C ALA A 1084 -16.40 -9.75 2.29
N THR A 1085 -17.53 -10.24 1.78
CA THR A 1085 -17.75 -11.66 1.43
C THR A 1085 -18.37 -11.86 0.04
N TRP A 1086 -18.49 -10.77 -0.75
CA TRP A 1086 -19.22 -10.76 -2.03
C TRP A 1086 -18.65 -11.77 -3.02
N PHE A 1087 -17.34 -11.68 -3.26
CA PHE A 1087 -16.57 -12.58 -4.11
C PHE A 1087 -15.66 -13.45 -3.26
N GLY A 1088 -15.25 -14.62 -3.76
CA GLY A 1088 -14.29 -15.49 -3.08
C GLY A 1088 -14.68 -16.97 -3.08
N LEU A 1089 -13.78 -17.83 -3.58
CA LEU A 1089 -13.85 -19.28 -3.46
C LEU A 1089 -13.38 -19.75 -2.06
N THR A 1090 -12.49 -18.97 -1.45
CA THR A 1090 -12.06 -19.12 -0.06
C THR A 1090 -12.28 -17.81 0.69
N ASP A 1091 -12.39 -17.90 2.02
CA ASP A 1091 -12.51 -16.69 2.83
C ASP A 1091 -11.15 -16.01 3.09
N PHE A 1092 -11.17 -14.88 3.79
CA PHE A 1092 -9.94 -14.14 4.12
C PHE A 1092 -8.90 -14.97 4.93
N ARG A 1093 -9.29 -16.10 5.56
CA ARG A 1093 -8.39 -17.04 6.27
C ARG A 1093 -8.00 -18.27 5.43
N GLY A 1094 -8.47 -18.39 4.19
CA GLY A 1094 -8.22 -19.53 3.31
C GLY A 1094 -9.12 -20.75 3.59
N ARG A 1095 -10.21 -20.58 4.35
CA ARG A 1095 -11.21 -21.63 4.55
C ARG A 1095 -12.05 -21.81 3.28
N LYS A 1096 -12.44 -23.05 2.97
CA LYS A 1096 -13.15 -23.43 1.74
C LYS A 1096 -14.62 -23.00 1.79
N LYS A 1097 -15.06 -22.16 0.84
CA LYS A 1097 -16.48 -21.77 0.69
C LYS A 1097 -17.22 -22.76 -0.22
N PRO A 1098 -18.57 -22.82 -0.16
CA PRO A 1098 -19.38 -23.61 -1.09
C PRO A 1098 -19.02 -23.40 -2.56
N ALA A 1099 -18.68 -22.18 -2.96
CA ALA A 1099 -18.23 -21.85 -4.31
C ALA A 1099 -17.02 -22.68 -4.80
N LEU A 1100 -16.03 -22.93 -3.93
CA LEU A 1100 -14.88 -23.78 -4.27
C LEU A 1100 -15.32 -25.22 -4.53
N LEU A 1101 -16.19 -25.76 -3.68
CA LEU A 1101 -16.69 -27.13 -3.86
C LEU A 1101 -17.58 -27.25 -5.10
N ALA A 1102 -18.38 -26.23 -5.40
CA ALA A 1102 -19.17 -26.15 -6.64
C ALA A 1102 -18.28 -26.24 -7.88
N MET A 1103 -17.21 -25.43 -7.94
CA MET A 1103 -16.26 -25.50 -9.06
C MET A 1103 -15.50 -26.82 -9.11
N LYS A 1104 -15.13 -27.39 -7.95
CA LYS A 1104 -14.54 -28.73 -7.87
C LYS A 1104 -15.44 -29.80 -8.48
N ASN A 1105 -16.72 -29.76 -8.11
CA ASN A 1105 -17.75 -30.65 -8.62
C ASN A 1105 -17.91 -30.48 -10.14
N ALA A 1106 -18.02 -29.24 -10.63
CA ALA A 1106 -18.14 -28.93 -12.05
C ALA A 1106 -16.92 -29.41 -12.88
N TRP A 1107 -15.70 -29.20 -12.37
CA TRP A 1107 -14.48 -29.53 -13.11
C TRP A 1107 -14.08 -31.01 -13.07
N LEU A 1108 -14.47 -31.73 -12.02
CA LEU A 1108 -14.25 -33.17 -11.86
C LEU A 1108 -15.47 -34.01 -12.25
N ASN A 1109 -16.56 -33.39 -12.72
CA ASN A 1109 -17.83 -34.03 -13.05
C ASN A 1109 -18.40 -34.87 -11.88
N GLN A 1110 -18.45 -34.26 -10.69
CA GLN A 1110 -18.96 -34.86 -9.45
C GLN A 1110 -20.20 -34.11 -8.95
N THR A 1111 -21.04 -34.79 -8.16
CA THR A 1111 -22.27 -34.23 -7.58
C THR A 1111 -22.29 -34.42 -6.06
N LYS A 1112 -21.34 -33.79 -5.36
CA LYS A 1112 -21.25 -33.86 -3.88
C LYS A 1112 -22.01 -32.70 -3.24
N ALA A 1113 -22.79 -33.00 -2.20
CA ALA A 1113 -23.49 -31.99 -1.40
C ALA A 1113 -22.51 -31.06 -0.66
N PHE A 1114 -22.94 -29.82 -0.42
CA PHE A 1114 -22.17 -28.87 0.39
C PHE A 1114 -22.13 -29.32 1.86
N PRO A 1115 -20.94 -29.29 2.51
CA PRO A 1115 -20.77 -29.83 3.86
C PRO A 1115 -21.41 -28.98 4.96
N LEU A 1116 -21.71 -27.71 4.67
CA LEU A 1116 -22.28 -26.74 5.61
C LEU A 1116 -23.64 -26.23 5.12
N PRO A 1117 -24.59 -25.95 6.04
CA PRO A 1117 -25.92 -25.46 5.70
C PRO A 1117 -25.91 -23.98 5.30
N LYS A 1118 -26.99 -23.52 4.66
CA LYS A 1118 -27.26 -22.09 4.49
C LYS A 1118 -27.39 -21.39 5.85
N VAL A 1119 -26.82 -20.18 5.94
CA VAL A 1119 -26.81 -19.34 7.15
C VAL A 1119 -27.53 -18.03 6.87
N THR A 1120 -28.29 -17.53 7.84
CA THR A 1120 -28.86 -16.18 7.82
C THR A 1120 -28.64 -15.48 9.17
N ILE A 1121 -28.63 -14.15 9.17
CA ILE A 1121 -28.54 -13.36 10.41
C ILE A 1121 -29.91 -12.78 10.76
N VAL A 1122 -30.39 -13.09 11.96
CA VAL A 1122 -31.62 -12.56 12.55
C VAL A 1122 -31.25 -11.48 13.59
N GLY A 1123 -31.98 -10.38 13.62
CA GLY A 1123 -31.76 -9.25 14.52
C GLY A 1123 -32.80 -8.16 14.27
N PRO A 1124 -32.71 -6.98 14.91
CA PRO A 1124 -33.64 -5.87 14.69
C PRO A 1124 -33.84 -5.55 13.20
N ASN A 1125 -35.09 -5.35 12.81
CA ASN A 1125 -35.48 -4.94 11.44
C ASN A 1125 -35.89 -3.46 11.38
N PHE A 1126 -35.62 -2.71 12.45
CA PHE A 1126 -35.87 -1.27 12.59
C PHE A 1126 -34.54 -0.54 12.77
N ARG A 1127 -34.53 0.79 12.57
CA ARG A 1127 -33.34 1.60 12.81
C ARG A 1127 -32.92 1.52 14.28
N VAL A 1128 -31.67 1.18 14.55
CA VAL A 1128 -31.13 1.04 15.91
C VAL A 1128 -30.57 2.37 16.42
N LEU A 1129 -30.56 2.56 17.74
CA LEU A 1129 -30.04 3.76 18.39
C LEU A 1129 -28.52 3.63 18.61
N PRO A 1130 -27.70 4.64 18.26
CA PRO A 1130 -26.27 4.60 18.50
C PRO A 1130 -25.97 4.56 20.00
N GLY A 1131 -24.99 3.74 20.40
CA GLY A 1131 -24.61 3.50 21.80
C GLY A 1131 -25.50 2.51 22.56
N LYS A 1132 -26.59 1.99 21.96
CA LYS A 1132 -27.40 0.91 22.56
C LYS A 1132 -26.92 -0.46 22.11
N GLU A 1133 -27.21 -1.48 22.93
CA GLU A 1133 -26.88 -2.87 22.64
C GLU A 1133 -28.09 -3.63 22.07
N TYR A 1134 -27.85 -4.44 21.04
CA TYR A 1134 -28.87 -5.28 20.40
C TYR A 1134 -28.37 -6.70 20.16
N LYS A 1135 -29.26 -7.69 20.22
CA LYS A 1135 -28.95 -9.10 19.97
C LYS A 1135 -29.09 -9.46 18.49
N PHE A 1136 -28.11 -10.18 17.97
CA PHE A 1136 -28.13 -10.80 16.65
C PHE A 1136 -27.88 -12.31 16.77
N ILE A 1137 -28.47 -13.10 15.88
CA ILE A 1137 -28.41 -14.57 15.90
C ILE A 1137 -28.11 -15.10 14.50
N ALA A 1138 -27.09 -15.94 14.36
CA ALA A 1138 -26.82 -16.71 13.14
C ALA A 1138 -27.71 -17.95 13.17
N HIS A 1139 -28.67 -18.01 12.25
CA HIS A 1139 -29.63 -19.09 12.15
C HIS A 1139 -29.20 -20.09 11.08
N PHE A 1140 -29.01 -21.36 11.48
CA PHE A 1140 -28.67 -22.48 10.60
C PHE A 1140 -29.10 -23.81 11.22
N LYS A 1141 -29.32 -24.84 10.38
CA LYS A 1141 -29.65 -26.21 10.82
C LYS A 1141 -28.48 -27.13 10.49
N SER A 1142 -27.82 -27.69 11.50
CA SER A 1142 -26.70 -28.63 11.32
C SER A 1142 -26.74 -29.74 12.38
N SER A 1143 -26.46 -30.97 11.97
CA SER A 1143 -26.20 -32.09 12.90
C SER A 1143 -24.76 -32.09 13.43
N ARG A 1144 -23.89 -31.24 12.88
CA ARG A 1144 -22.47 -31.10 13.26
C ARG A 1144 -22.27 -29.92 14.20
N LYS A 1145 -21.29 -30.02 15.10
CA LYS A 1145 -20.84 -28.89 15.92
C LYS A 1145 -20.13 -27.87 15.03
N LEU A 1146 -20.74 -26.70 14.85
CA LEU A 1146 -20.19 -25.60 14.05
C LEU A 1146 -19.80 -24.44 14.96
N ARG A 1147 -18.77 -23.68 14.55
CA ARG A 1147 -18.33 -22.47 15.24
C ARG A 1147 -18.75 -21.25 14.42
N VAL A 1148 -18.97 -20.13 15.10
CA VAL A 1148 -19.40 -18.87 14.49
C VAL A 1148 -18.40 -17.78 14.87
N GLU A 1149 -17.95 -17.04 13.87
CA GLU A 1149 -17.12 -15.83 14.01
C GLU A 1149 -17.92 -14.63 13.50
N TRP A 1150 -17.99 -13.55 14.28
CA TRP A 1150 -18.75 -12.34 13.97
C TRP A 1150 -17.84 -11.17 13.64
N LYS A 1151 -18.20 -10.37 12.63
CA LYS A 1151 -17.46 -9.14 12.26
C LYS A 1151 -18.40 -7.99 11.89
N LEU A 1152 -18.06 -6.77 12.27
CA LEU A 1152 -18.83 -5.56 11.92
C LEU A 1152 -17.98 -4.60 11.08
N TYR A 1153 -18.50 -4.17 9.93
CA TYR A 1153 -17.83 -3.20 9.06
C TYR A 1153 -18.75 -2.00 8.78
N LYS A 1154 -18.18 -0.87 8.35
CA LYS A 1154 -18.98 0.22 7.76
C LYS A 1154 -19.57 -0.28 6.44
N ASP A 1155 -20.81 0.07 6.17
CA ASP A 1155 -21.53 -0.41 4.97
C ASP A 1155 -21.03 0.25 3.66
N ASP A 1156 -20.11 1.22 3.73
CA ASP A 1156 -19.45 1.83 2.57
C ASP A 1156 -18.05 1.25 2.27
N TYR A 1157 -17.66 0.18 2.97
CA TYR A 1157 -16.51 -0.69 2.66
C TYR A 1157 -15.10 -0.11 2.88
N VAL A 1158 -14.94 1.17 3.26
CA VAL A 1158 -13.61 1.81 3.32
C VAL A 1158 -13.00 1.82 4.73
N GLN A 1159 -13.77 1.55 5.79
CA GLN A 1159 -13.26 1.66 7.16
C GLN A 1159 -13.80 0.58 8.09
N GLU A 1160 -12.90 -0.18 8.70
CA GLU A 1160 -13.22 -1.04 9.83
C GLU A 1160 -13.61 -0.16 11.03
N LEU A 1161 -14.84 -0.29 11.49
CA LEU A 1161 -15.36 0.48 12.61
C LEU A 1161 -15.00 -0.21 13.91
N ALA A 1162 -13.73 -0.05 14.31
CA ALA A 1162 -13.14 -0.41 15.60
C ALA A 1162 -13.44 -1.84 16.11
N HIS A 1163 -12.40 -2.67 16.24
CA HIS A 1163 -12.35 -3.94 16.98
C HIS A 1163 -13.57 -4.21 17.90
N ILE A 1164 -14.48 -5.10 17.47
CA ILE A 1164 -15.52 -5.66 18.33
C ILE A 1164 -15.17 -7.13 18.60
N LYS A 1165 -15.02 -7.45 19.88
CA LYS A 1165 -14.80 -8.78 20.51
C LYS A 1165 -15.13 -9.96 19.57
N GLU A 1166 -14.11 -10.76 19.23
CA GLU A 1166 -14.32 -12.14 18.78
C GLU A 1166 -15.11 -12.89 19.88
N ILE A 1167 -16.42 -13.01 19.74
CA ILE A 1167 -17.19 -13.97 20.55
C ILE A 1167 -17.15 -15.29 19.79
N LYS A 1168 -16.16 -16.11 20.13
CA LYS A 1168 -16.08 -17.50 19.64
C LYS A 1168 -17.21 -18.31 20.27
N ASP A 1169 -17.73 -19.25 19.49
CA ASP A 1169 -18.58 -20.35 19.97
C ASP A 1169 -19.99 -19.96 20.46
N SER A 1170 -20.56 -18.87 19.94
CA SER A 1170 -21.99 -18.56 20.13
C SER A 1170 -22.67 -18.23 18.81
N SER A 1171 -23.80 -18.90 18.57
CA SER A 1171 -24.74 -18.55 17.49
C SER A 1171 -25.43 -17.21 17.72
N SER A 1172 -25.25 -16.57 18.88
CA SER A 1172 -25.79 -15.23 19.18
C SER A 1172 -24.72 -14.27 19.69
N VAL A 1173 -24.82 -13.00 19.29
CA VAL A 1173 -23.93 -11.92 19.69
C VAL A 1173 -24.75 -10.71 20.15
N TYR A 1174 -24.29 -10.06 21.22
CA TYR A 1174 -24.81 -8.76 21.65
C TYR A 1174 -23.83 -7.69 21.16
N LEU A 1175 -24.36 -6.71 20.42
CA LEU A 1175 -23.56 -5.70 19.72
C LEU A 1175 -23.96 -4.31 20.19
N THR A 1176 -23.02 -3.57 20.77
CA THR A 1176 -23.18 -2.12 21.00
C THR A 1176 -23.02 -1.37 19.69
N ILE A 1177 -24.03 -0.60 19.30
CA ILE A 1177 -24.06 0.10 18.01
C ILE A 1177 -23.10 1.30 18.02
N PRO A 1178 -22.17 1.42 17.05
CA PRO A 1178 -21.19 2.50 17.02
C PRO A 1178 -21.84 3.88 16.85
N LYS A 1179 -21.25 4.89 17.50
CA LYS A 1179 -21.64 6.31 17.33
C LYS A 1179 -20.97 6.88 16.07
N GLY A 1180 -21.58 7.89 15.44
CA GLY A 1180 -21.00 8.62 14.30
C GLY A 1180 -21.11 7.91 12.94
N VAL A 1181 -21.87 6.81 12.85
CA VAL A 1181 -22.05 6.02 11.62
C VAL A 1181 -23.54 5.90 11.30
N ASN A 1182 -23.90 6.09 10.04
CA ASN A 1182 -25.32 6.00 9.60
C ASN A 1182 -25.74 4.56 9.29
N ARG A 1183 -24.81 3.73 8.80
CA ARG A 1183 -25.02 2.34 8.40
C ARG A 1183 -23.78 1.48 8.62
N CYS A 1184 -23.95 0.29 9.16
CA CYS A 1184 -22.92 -0.74 9.26
C CYS A 1184 -23.45 -2.09 8.78
N ARG A 1185 -22.57 -3.06 8.56
CA ARG A 1185 -22.92 -4.41 8.11
C ARG A 1185 -22.26 -5.45 9.01
N LEU A 1186 -23.09 -6.34 9.55
CA LEU A 1186 -22.68 -7.45 10.41
C LEU A 1186 -22.52 -8.72 9.57
N TYR A 1187 -21.44 -9.45 9.79
CA TYR A 1187 -21.09 -10.69 9.10
C TYR A 1187 -20.98 -11.83 10.10
N ALA A 1188 -21.44 -13.01 9.70
CA ALA A 1188 -21.28 -14.26 10.42
C ALA A 1188 -20.53 -15.27 9.53
N TYR A 1189 -19.42 -15.79 10.02
CA TYR A 1189 -18.62 -16.83 9.39
C TYR A 1189 -18.84 -18.13 10.17
N VAL A 1190 -19.58 -19.07 9.59
CA VAL A 1190 -19.90 -20.36 10.21
C VAL A 1190 -18.98 -21.42 9.62
N TYR A 1191 -18.18 -22.08 10.45
CA TYR A 1191 -17.13 -22.98 9.99
C TYR A 1191 -17.05 -24.28 10.80
N ASP A 1192 -16.46 -25.31 10.18
CA ASP A 1192 -16.16 -26.60 10.79
C ASP A 1192 -14.66 -26.79 11.05
N GLU A 1193 -14.29 -27.90 11.68
CA GLU A 1193 -12.90 -28.25 11.97
C GLU A 1193 -12.12 -28.74 10.73
N ASN A 1194 -12.82 -29.02 9.62
CA ASN A 1194 -12.21 -29.46 8.36
C ASN A 1194 -11.81 -28.30 7.43
N GLY A 1195 -11.91 -27.06 7.94
CA GLY A 1195 -11.57 -25.84 7.21
C GLY A 1195 -12.59 -25.44 6.15
N ASN A 1196 -13.86 -25.83 6.30
CA ASN A 1196 -14.94 -25.31 5.47
C ASN A 1196 -15.61 -24.12 6.17
N VAL A 1197 -16.12 -23.15 5.40
CA VAL A 1197 -16.83 -21.97 5.92
C VAL A 1197 -18.00 -21.60 5.03
N THR A 1198 -19.07 -21.08 5.62
CA THR A 1198 -20.16 -20.39 4.92
C THR A 1198 -20.41 -19.07 5.62
N THR A 1199 -20.79 -18.06 4.85
CA THR A 1199 -20.91 -16.68 5.30
C THR A 1199 -22.32 -16.15 5.12
N ALA A 1200 -22.69 -15.18 5.94
CA ALA A 1200 -23.90 -14.39 5.81
C ALA A 1200 -23.62 -12.95 6.25
N SER A 1201 -24.30 -11.97 5.64
CA SER A 1201 -24.19 -10.57 6.01
C SER A 1201 -25.57 -9.93 6.24
N LYS A 1202 -25.65 -8.91 7.09
CA LYS A 1202 -26.86 -8.12 7.37
C LYS A 1202 -26.53 -6.65 7.58
N THR A 1203 -27.19 -5.78 6.83
CA THR A 1203 -27.13 -4.32 7.02
C THR A 1203 -27.84 -3.91 8.31
N ILE A 1204 -27.27 -2.95 9.02
CA ILE A 1204 -27.79 -2.36 10.25
C ILE A 1204 -27.89 -0.85 10.03
N ASN A 1205 -29.13 -0.34 10.06
CA ASN A 1205 -29.41 1.08 9.90
C ASN A 1205 -29.44 1.78 11.25
N ILE A 1206 -28.72 2.90 11.37
CA ILE A 1206 -28.55 3.62 12.63
C ILE A 1206 -29.26 4.98 12.54
N PHE A 1207 -29.95 5.40 13.59
CA PHE A 1207 -30.55 6.74 13.66
C PHE A 1207 -29.47 7.83 13.59
N ARG A 1208 -29.70 8.86 12.75
CA ARG A 1208 -28.98 10.13 12.83
C ARG A 1208 -29.54 10.94 13.99
N TYR A 1209 -28.68 11.33 14.92
CA TYR A 1209 -28.98 12.39 15.88
C TYR A 1209 -28.74 13.75 15.24
#